data_AF-F5IV46-F1
#
_entry.id   AF-F5IV46-F1
#
_cell.length_a   1.000
_cell.length_b   1.000
_cell.length_c   1.000
_cell.angle_alpha   90.00
_cell.angle_beta   90.00
_cell.angle_gamma   90.00
#
_symmetry.space_group_name_H-M   'P 1'
#
loop_
_entity.id
_entity.type
_entity.pdbx_description
1 polymer ?
#
loop_
_entity_poly.entity_id
_entity_poly.type
_entity_poly.pdbx_seq_one_letter_code
_entity_poly.pdbx_strand_id
1 'polypeptide(L)'
;MKSERFQHRHIGINAEEEKIMLAKIGVKSLDELIDQTIPQNIRLQSGLNLPEALSEHEYAEEMALMASKNRICASYIGMGWYDTVCPAPIFRNVFENPVWYTSYTPYQAEISQGRLEALMNFQTMVSELTGLSLSNCSLLDEATAGAEAAAMMHALRSRDQVKNGADKLFIDKNIFPQTLAVINTRAVPQGIEVVVGDYKVFDINSEFFGAIIQYPNSNGSVEDYKAFTEKVHAAGCKVAVATDLMALTLLVPPGEWGADIAFGSSQRFGIPMFYGGPSAGFFATKEENKRNVPGRIIGVSKDAYGKSAYRMALQTREQHIKREKATSNICTAQALLATMAGFYAVYHGPKGLKEIAKRIHSATALIADELKELGYTILNEQYFDTLKIGLASGVSQYSLREYAEMRDINLRYYEGGEVGVSIDETITEYKAHELLAVFSLAAGRMEVFMIDDLPEKLTIKDEFLRKSEYLQHEVFNSYHTETELMRYIKRLDRKDISLAHSMISLGSCTMKLNAASELLPLSLGGFQNIHPFAPQSQTQGYNELIEELGEYLKEITGFAGVSFQPNSGAAGEYAGLMTIRKYQESIGQGHRNIILIPASAHGTNPASAIQAGYETVTIDCDAHGNVVLEDLQAKADLHKDNLAGCMITYPSTHGIFEKEIKEMCKVVHEKGGQVYMDGANMNAQVGLTNPGFIGADVCHLNLHKTFAIPHGGGGPGEGPICVAEHLIPFLPHHPELDGSTVNTVASAPFGSAGILPITYGYIRMLGAEGLTHATKIAILNANYLAECFKDTYGVVYRGTSGRVGHELILECRKVKDTSGITESDIAKRLMDYGYHAPTLSFPVHGTLMIEPTESESLAELNRFVDTMNQIWEEIKEVENGTYTKEDNVLVNAPHPEYEVCADEWKHAYPRSKAAYPLQFVKDNKFWINVARVDNAFGDRNLITCLCDMG
;
A
#
# COMPACT_ATOMS: atom_id res chain seq x y z
N MET A 1 -22.40 -36.86 -5.50
CA MET A 1 -22.72 -35.41 -5.51
C MET A 1 -21.49 -34.71 -6.05
N LYS A 2 -21.62 -33.70 -6.92
CA LYS A 2 -20.45 -32.89 -7.32
C LYS A 2 -20.00 -32.10 -6.10
N SER A 3 -18.69 -32.09 -5.80
CA SER A 3 -18.12 -31.21 -4.77
C SER A 3 -18.41 -29.75 -5.13
N GLU A 4 -18.52 -28.91 -4.11
CA GLU A 4 -18.58 -27.46 -4.25
C GLU A 4 -17.30 -26.98 -4.95
N ARG A 5 -17.42 -26.04 -5.90
CA ARG A 5 -16.28 -25.47 -6.64
C ARG A 5 -16.32 -23.96 -6.50
N PHE A 6 -15.30 -23.39 -5.88
CA PHE A 6 -15.18 -21.96 -5.64
C PHE A 6 -15.25 -21.11 -6.92
N GLN A 7 -14.84 -21.64 -8.08
CA GLN A 7 -14.97 -20.95 -9.36
C GLN A 7 -16.41 -20.47 -9.66
N HIS A 8 -17.44 -21.18 -9.19
CA HIS A 8 -18.85 -20.79 -9.38
C HIS A 8 -19.31 -19.69 -8.42
N ARG A 9 -18.45 -19.29 -7.47
CA ARG A 9 -18.63 -18.15 -6.56
C ARG A 9 -17.81 -16.96 -7.01
N HIS A 10 -16.58 -17.21 -7.47
CA HIS A 10 -15.65 -16.18 -7.90
C HIS A 10 -16.02 -15.55 -9.24
N ILE A 11 -16.46 -16.37 -10.21
CA ILE A 11 -16.82 -15.94 -11.56
C ILE A 11 -18.31 -15.60 -11.61
N GLY A 12 -18.63 -14.38 -12.02
CA GLY A 12 -20.00 -13.87 -12.03
C GLY A 12 -20.86 -14.38 -13.18
N ILE A 13 -20.27 -15.03 -14.18
CA ILE A 13 -20.93 -15.47 -15.42
C ILE A 13 -21.14 -16.98 -15.40
N ASN A 14 -22.39 -17.41 -15.61
CA ASN A 14 -22.70 -18.82 -15.83
C ASN A 14 -22.70 -19.22 -17.32
N ALA A 15 -22.78 -20.52 -17.60
CA ALA A 15 -22.68 -21.05 -18.96
C ALA A 15 -23.78 -20.58 -19.94
N GLU A 16 -24.97 -20.21 -19.48
CA GLU A 16 -26.02 -19.67 -20.34
C GLU A 16 -25.79 -18.18 -20.64
N GLU A 17 -25.34 -17.42 -19.64
CA GLU A 17 -24.96 -16.02 -19.79
C GLU A 17 -23.74 -15.87 -20.71
N GLU A 18 -22.76 -16.77 -20.60
CA GLU A 18 -21.59 -16.83 -21.49
C GLU A 18 -22.01 -16.87 -22.97
N LYS A 19 -22.98 -17.74 -23.33
CA LYS A 19 -23.49 -17.86 -24.70
C LYS A 19 -24.13 -16.56 -25.19
N ILE A 20 -24.87 -15.86 -24.33
CA ILE A 20 -25.50 -14.58 -24.65
C ILE A 20 -24.43 -13.54 -24.98
N MET A 21 -23.39 -13.45 -24.16
CA MET A 21 -22.30 -12.50 -24.33
C MET A 21 -21.48 -12.79 -25.60
N LEU A 22 -21.13 -14.06 -25.84
CA LEU A 22 -20.43 -14.49 -27.05
C LEU A 22 -21.23 -14.16 -28.33
N ALA A 23 -22.55 -14.39 -28.31
CA ALA A 23 -23.42 -14.06 -29.43
C ALA A 23 -23.47 -12.54 -29.69
N LYS A 24 -23.48 -11.71 -28.65
CA LYS A 24 -23.39 -10.24 -28.78
C LYS A 24 -22.07 -9.82 -29.45
N ILE A 25 -20.96 -10.41 -29.02
CA ILE A 25 -19.60 -10.15 -29.52
C ILE A 25 -19.38 -10.68 -30.95
N GLY A 26 -20.22 -11.63 -31.39
CA GLY A 26 -20.20 -12.22 -32.73
C GLY A 26 -19.25 -13.40 -32.89
N VAL A 27 -19.02 -14.17 -31.82
CA VAL A 27 -18.15 -15.37 -31.79
C VAL A 27 -18.91 -16.59 -31.26
N LYS A 28 -18.42 -17.80 -31.52
CA LYS A 28 -19.10 -19.07 -31.19
C LYS A 28 -18.64 -19.70 -29.89
N SER A 29 -17.47 -19.34 -29.38
CA SER A 29 -16.89 -19.89 -28.15
C SER A 29 -15.93 -18.91 -27.49
N LEU A 30 -15.65 -19.13 -26.20
CA LEU A 30 -14.56 -18.46 -25.49
C LEU A 30 -13.22 -18.64 -26.20
N ASP A 31 -12.91 -19.86 -26.68
CA ASP A 31 -11.64 -20.11 -27.35
C ASP A 31 -11.50 -19.28 -28.65
N GLU A 32 -12.57 -19.12 -29.43
CA GLU A 32 -12.56 -18.23 -30.60
C GLU A 32 -12.31 -16.76 -30.20
N LEU A 33 -12.90 -16.30 -29.08
CA LEU A 33 -12.61 -14.96 -28.57
C LEU A 33 -11.14 -14.80 -28.19
N ILE A 34 -10.57 -15.79 -27.48
CA ILE A 34 -9.16 -15.73 -27.07
C ILE A 34 -8.23 -15.81 -28.27
N ASP A 35 -8.51 -16.65 -29.27
CA ASP A 35 -7.73 -16.74 -30.51
C ASP A 35 -7.73 -15.42 -31.30
N GLN A 36 -8.83 -14.66 -31.23
CA GLN A 36 -8.91 -13.33 -31.83
C GLN A 36 -8.21 -12.25 -30.99
N THR A 37 -8.03 -12.47 -29.69
CA THR A 37 -7.54 -11.47 -28.74
C THR A 37 -6.04 -11.59 -28.47
N ILE A 38 -5.53 -12.80 -28.22
CA ILE A 38 -4.14 -13.06 -27.82
C ILE A 38 -3.38 -13.66 -29.01
N PRO A 39 -2.26 -13.04 -29.45
CA PRO A 39 -1.45 -13.57 -30.55
C PRO A 39 -0.99 -15.01 -30.34
N GLN A 40 -1.12 -15.86 -31.37
CA GLN A 40 -0.84 -17.29 -31.27
C GLN A 40 0.61 -17.62 -30.87
N ASN A 41 1.58 -16.79 -31.26
CA ASN A 41 3.01 -16.98 -30.97
C ASN A 41 3.39 -16.76 -29.49
N ILE A 42 2.47 -16.25 -28.68
CA ILE A 42 2.64 -16.05 -27.25
C ILE A 42 1.65 -16.86 -26.40
N ARG A 43 0.77 -17.66 -27.01
CA ARG A 43 -0.12 -18.57 -26.24
C ARG A 43 0.66 -19.77 -25.71
N LEU A 44 0.45 -20.09 -24.44
CA LEU A 44 0.96 -21.33 -23.84
C LEU A 44 0.34 -22.54 -24.56
N GLN A 45 1.17 -23.58 -24.75
CA GLN A 45 0.75 -24.82 -25.42
C GLN A 45 0.15 -25.84 -24.44
N SER A 46 0.50 -25.72 -23.16
CA SER A 46 0.02 -26.56 -22.06
C SER A 46 -0.61 -25.67 -21.00
N GLY A 47 -1.59 -26.20 -20.26
CA GLY A 47 -2.15 -25.51 -19.10
C GLY A 47 -1.17 -25.45 -17.93
N LEU A 48 -1.52 -24.68 -16.90
CA LEU A 48 -0.72 -24.53 -15.69
C LEU A 48 -0.62 -25.86 -14.91
N ASN A 49 0.57 -26.17 -14.42
CA ASN A 49 0.84 -27.30 -13.54
C ASN A 49 0.69 -26.89 -12.06
N LEU A 50 -0.55 -26.71 -11.62
CA LEU A 50 -0.90 -26.39 -10.23
C LEU A 50 -1.61 -27.58 -9.56
N PRO A 51 -1.63 -27.64 -8.21
CA PRO A 51 -2.44 -28.62 -7.48
C PRO A 51 -3.92 -28.57 -7.87
N GLU A 52 -4.63 -29.66 -7.58
CA GLU A 52 -6.09 -29.69 -7.76
C GLU A 52 -6.77 -28.63 -6.88
N ALA A 53 -7.86 -28.07 -7.39
CA ALA A 53 -8.61 -27.04 -6.72
C ALA A 53 -9.29 -27.58 -5.45
N LEU A 54 -9.13 -26.87 -4.34
CA LEU A 54 -9.82 -27.11 -3.08
C LEU A 54 -11.23 -26.52 -3.08
N SER A 55 -12.12 -27.10 -2.29
CA SER A 55 -13.33 -26.41 -1.83
C SER A 55 -12.99 -25.34 -0.78
N GLU A 56 -13.92 -24.43 -0.52
CA GLU A 56 -13.74 -23.41 0.53
C GLU A 56 -13.50 -24.02 1.91
N HIS A 57 -14.10 -25.19 2.18
CA HIS A 57 -13.94 -25.89 3.44
C HIS A 57 -12.56 -26.52 3.59
N GLU A 58 -12.07 -27.22 2.57
CA GLU A 58 -10.72 -27.82 2.57
C GLU A 58 -9.65 -26.74 2.70
N TYR A 59 -9.82 -25.59 2.04
CA TYR A 59 -8.94 -24.44 2.21
C TYR A 59 -8.90 -23.94 3.66
N ALA A 60 -10.06 -23.81 4.32
CA ALA A 60 -10.09 -23.39 5.72
C ALA A 60 -9.39 -24.39 6.66
N GLU A 61 -9.54 -25.70 6.42
CA GLU A 61 -8.84 -26.75 7.17
C GLU A 61 -7.33 -26.70 6.95
N GLU A 62 -6.89 -26.49 5.71
CA GLU A 62 -5.48 -26.36 5.34
C GLU A 62 -4.84 -25.15 6.01
N MET A 63 -5.50 -23.99 5.97
CA MET A 63 -4.99 -22.78 6.63
C MET A 63 -4.96 -22.90 8.15
N ALA A 64 -5.93 -23.56 8.76
CA ALA A 64 -5.90 -23.84 10.20
C ALA A 64 -4.72 -24.74 10.58
N LEU A 65 -4.42 -25.75 9.75
CA LEU A 65 -3.26 -26.62 9.92
C LEU A 65 -1.94 -25.83 9.79
N MET A 66 -1.77 -25.01 8.74
CA MET A 66 -0.59 -24.16 8.59
C MET A 66 -0.43 -23.19 9.77
N ALA A 67 -1.50 -22.50 10.16
CA ALA A 67 -1.46 -21.59 11.30
C ALA A 67 -1.01 -22.29 12.59
N SER A 68 -1.44 -23.54 12.82
CA SER A 68 -1.06 -24.33 14.00
C SER A 68 0.42 -24.75 14.05
N LYS A 69 1.14 -24.68 12.91
CA LYS A 69 2.59 -24.94 12.85
C LYS A 69 3.42 -23.74 13.30
N ASN A 70 2.83 -22.55 13.36
CA ASN A 70 3.47 -21.37 13.94
C ASN A 70 3.35 -21.42 15.47
N ARG A 71 4.44 -21.08 16.18
CA ARG A 71 4.51 -21.04 17.64
C ARG A 71 4.35 -19.59 18.10
N ILE A 72 3.21 -19.29 18.73
CA ILE A 72 2.92 -17.95 19.26
C ILE A 72 3.69 -17.78 20.57
N CYS A 73 4.71 -16.93 20.55
CA CYS A 73 5.58 -16.62 21.68
C CYS A 73 5.38 -15.16 22.13
N ALA A 74 5.54 -14.90 23.44
CA ALA A 74 5.65 -13.53 23.95
C ALA A 74 6.96 -12.91 23.44
N SER A 75 6.85 -12.01 22.45
CA SER A 75 8.02 -11.52 21.71
C SER A 75 8.39 -10.10 22.13
N TYR A 76 9.43 -9.98 22.95
CA TYR A 76 9.98 -8.69 23.43
C TYR A 76 11.19 -8.23 22.61
N ILE A 77 11.23 -8.59 21.32
CA ILE A 77 12.33 -8.22 20.41
C ILE A 77 12.31 -6.70 20.15
N GLY A 78 11.13 -6.12 19.94
CA GLY A 78 10.95 -4.72 19.56
C GLY A 78 11.35 -4.48 18.10
N MET A 79 12.32 -3.60 17.86
CA MET A 79 12.80 -3.32 16.50
C MET A 79 11.71 -2.79 15.55
N GLY A 80 10.80 -1.96 16.08
CA GLY A 80 9.70 -1.37 15.30
C GLY A 80 8.43 -2.22 15.26
N TRP A 81 8.45 -3.41 15.87
CA TRP A 81 7.31 -4.31 15.99
C TRP A 81 7.05 -4.64 17.45
N TYR A 82 5.83 -4.35 17.90
CA TYR A 82 5.44 -4.49 19.29
C TYR A 82 4.06 -5.15 19.32
N ASP A 83 3.85 -6.13 20.20
CA ASP A 83 2.53 -6.74 20.31
C ASP A 83 1.50 -5.69 20.79
N THR A 84 0.25 -5.82 20.38
CA THR A 84 -0.79 -4.82 20.66
C THR A 84 -2.17 -5.44 20.76
N VAL A 85 -3.05 -4.79 21.51
CA VAL A 85 -4.44 -5.22 21.65
C VAL A 85 -5.27 -4.51 20.58
N CYS A 86 -5.55 -5.19 19.46
CA CYS A 86 -6.49 -4.68 18.47
C CYS A 86 -7.91 -4.64 19.06
N PRO A 87 -8.57 -3.46 19.16
CA PRO A 87 -9.93 -3.39 19.68
C PRO A 87 -10.90 -4.20 18.81
N ALA A 88 -11.61 -5.14 19.42
CA ALA A 88 -12.61 -5.98 18.76
C ALA A 88 -13.63 -5.22 17.88
N PRO A 89 -14.18 -4.04 18.28
CA PRO A 89 -15.08 -3.29 17.40
C PRO A 89 -14.41 -2.75 16.13
N ILE A 90 -13.10 -2.46 16.15
CA ILE A 90 -12.35 -2.02 14.97
C ILE A 90 -12.09 -3.22 14.07
N PHE A 91 -11.60 -4.33 14.64
CA PHE A 91 -11.34 -5.56 13.89
C PHE A 91 -12.59 -6.04 13.15
N ARG A 92 -13.71 -6.19 13.87
CA ARG A 92 -14.96 -6.70 13.29
C ARG A 92 -15.61 -5.74 12.30
N ASN A 93 -15.65 -4.44 12.58
CA ASN A 93 -16.45 -3.49 11.81
C ASN A 93 -15.65 -2.71 10.74
N VAL A 94 -14.32 -2.87 10.71
CA VAL A 94 -13.43 -2.26 9.72
C VAL A 94 -12.62 -3.33 8.98
N PHE A 95 -11.80 -4.11 9.68
CA PHE A 95 -10.93 -5.11 9.04
C PHE A 95 -11.72 -6.24 8.37
N GLU A 96 -12.78 -6.74 9.03
CA GLU A 96 -13.66 -7.79 8.49
C GLU A 96 -14.89 -7.25 7.73
N ASN A 97 -14.97 -5.94 7.47
CA ASN A 97 -16.13 -5.31 6.82
C ASN A 97 -15.84 -4.95 5.35
N PRO A 98 -16.53 -5.56 4.36
CA PRO A 98 -16.27 -5.32 2.94
C PRO A 98 -16.49 -3.89 2.50
N VAL A 99 -17.28 -3.07 3.22
CA VAL A 99 -17.40 -1.65 2.88
C VAL A 99 -16.05 -0.92 3.02
N TRP A 100 -15.25 -1.29 4.03
CA TRP A 100 -13.96 -0.68 4.29
C TRP A 100 -12.84 -1.26 3.42
N TYR A 101 -12.81 -2.58 3.23
CA TYR A 101 -11.68 -3.22 2.55
C TYR A 101 -11.84 -3.34 1.02
N THR A 102 -13.05 -3.31 0.45
CA THR A 102 -13.21 -3.54 -1.01
C THR A 102 -13.10 -2.28 -1.87
N SER A 103 -13.31 -1.09 -1.29
CA SER A 103 -13.10 0.17 -2.03
C SER A 103 -11.61 0.38 -2.30
N TYR A 104 -11.27 1.23 -3.28
CA TYR A 104 -9.87 1.62 -3.54
C TYR A 104 -9.64 3.10 -3.23
N THR A 105 -8.51 3.63 -3.69
CA THR A 105 -8.10 5.03 -3.52
C THR A 105 -9.28 5.98 -3.76
N PRO A 106 -9.51 6.98 -2.89
CA PRO A 106 -10.67 7.86 -2.95
C PRO A 106 -10.56 8.92 -4.08
N TYR A 107 -10.39 8.47 -5.32
CA TYR A 107 -10.37 9.31 -6.53
C TYR A 107 -11.68 10.08 -6.70
N GLN A 108 -12.80 9.45 -6.36
CA GLN A 108 -14.13 10.05 -6.37
C GLN A 108 -14.54 10.49 -4.96
N ALA A 109 -14.12 11.69 -4.58
CA ALA A 109 -14.25 12.19 -3.21
C ALA A 109 -15.69 12.21 -2.67
N GLU A 110 -16.67 12.51 -3.53
CA GLU A 110 -18.09 12.70 -3.18
C GLU A 110 -18.76 11.42 -2.62
N ILE A 111 -18.24 10.26 -3.02
CA ILE A 111 -18.68 8.91 -2.61
C ILE A 111 -17.60 8.19 -1.80
N SER A 112 -16.70 8.96 -1.17
CA SER A 112 -15.57 8.47 -0.39
C SER A 112 -15.33 9.29 0.89
N GLN A 113 -16.31 10.08 1.32
CA GLN A 113 -16.15 11.01 2.44
C GLN A 113 -15.89 10.30 3.77
N GLY A 114 -16.32 9.05 3.93
CA GLY A 114 -16.11 8.23 5.10
C GLY A 114 -14.64 7.90 5.31
N ARG A 115 -14.00 7.21 4.36
CA ARG A 115 -12.57 6.90 4.47
C ARG A 115 -11.67 8.14 4.39
N LEU A 116 -12.09 9.18 3.66
CA LEU A 116 -11.36 10.46 3.68
C LEU A 116 -11.37 11.10 5.07
N GLU A 117 -12.50 11.10 5.77
CA GLU A 117 -12.59 11.55 7.17
C GLU A 117 -11.73 10.67 8.10
N ALA A 118 -11.77 9.34 7.92
CA ALA A 118 -10.98 8.43 8.74
C ALA A 118 -9.45 8.60 8.53
N LEU A 119 -9.01 8.84 7.30
CA LEU A 119 -7.61 9.17 6.99
C LEU A 119 -7.21 10.56 7.50
N MET A 120 -8.15 11.51 7.55
CA MET A 120 -7.93 12.81 8.21
C MET A 120 -7.74 12.65 9.73
N ASN A 121 -8.47 11.72 10.38
CA ASN A 121 -8.23 11.38 11.78
C ASN A 121 -6.80 10.85 11.97
N PHE A 122 -6.33 9.96 11.08
CA PHE A 122 -4.95 9.47 11.10
C PHE A 122 -3.93 10.61 10.95
N GLN A 123 -4.09 11.50 9.96
CA GLN A 123 -3.18 12.63 9.77
C GLN A 123 -3.12 13.55 10.98
N THR A 124 -4.28 13.88 11.55
CA THR A 124 -4.39 14.73 12.73
C THR A 124 -3.68 14.08 13.91
N MET A 125 -3.90 12.78 14.11
CA MET A 125 -3.27 12.01 15.18
C MET A 125 -1.74 11.98 15.05
N VAL A 126 -1.21 11.71 13.86
CA VAL A 126 0.24 11.75 13.62
C VAL A 126 0.80 13.16 13.81
N SER A 127 0.14 14.19 13.27
CA SER A 127 0.60 15.59 13.36
C SER A 127 0.69 16.06 14.82
N GLU A 128 -0.38 15.86 15.60
CA GLU A 128 -0.41 16.26 17.01
C GLU A 128 0.54 15.42 17.88
N LEU A 129 0.68 14.11 17.62
CA LEU A 129 1.60 13.27 18.39
C LEU A 129 3.07 13.61 18.11
N THR A 130 3.43 13.92 16.86
CA THR A 130 4.80 14.28 16.46
C THR A 130 5.15 15.75 16.70
N GLY A 131 4.15 16.61 16.93
CA GLY A 131 4.35 18.06 17.06
C GLY A 131 4.67 18.75 15.73
N LEU A 132 4.36 18.11 14.59
CA LEU A 132 4.59 18.64 13.24
C LEU A 132 3.26 18.96 12.56
N SER A 133 3.22 20.00 11.75
CA SER A 133 1.98 20.58 11.23
C SER A 133 1.32 19.81 10.08
N LEU A 134 2.03 18.87 9.44
CA LEU A 134 1.54 18.19 8.24
C LEU A 134 1.94 16.71 8.26
N SER A 135 0.98 15.81 8.09
CA SER A 135 1.21 14.37 7.87
C SER A 135 0.56 13.90 6.57
N ASN A 136 1.14 12.87 5.95
CA ASN A 136 0.49 12.10 4.89
C ASN A 136 -0.40 10.96 5.46
N CYS A 137 -1.00 10.15 4.58
CA CYS A 137 -1.97 9.10 4.97
C CYS A 137 -1.99 7.88 4.02
N SER A 138 -0.90 7.15 3.79
CA SER A 138 0.23 6.79 4.65
C SER A 138 1.41 6.35 3.75
N LEU A 139 2.47 5.78 4.33
CA LEU A 139 3.54 5.06 3.61
C LEU A 139 3.49 3.55 3.86
N LEU A 140 4.39 2.80 3.21
CA LEU A 140 4.38 1.33 3.18
C LEU A 140 4.81 0.69 4.50
N ASP A 141 5.86 1.21 5.13
CA ASP A 141 6.39 0.82 6.44
C ASP A 141 7.37 1.88 6.97
N GLU A 142 7.97 1.67 8.14
CA GLU A 142 8.92 2.60 8.76
C GLU A 142 10.20 2.79 7.92
N ALA A 143 10.80 1.70 7.45
CA ALA A 143 12.08 1.74 6.75
C ALA A 143 11.98 2.48 5.41
N THR A 144 10.91 2.23 4.65
CA THR A 144 10.61 2.98 3.43
C THR A 144 10.28 4.44 3.72
N ALA A 145 9.60 4.75 4.84
CA ALA A 145 9.39 6.13 5.27
C ALA A 145 10.69 6.87 5.60
N GLY A 146 11.66 6.19 6.21
CA GLY A 146 13.00 6.74 6.43
C GLY A 146 13.75 7.01 5.13
N ALA A 147 13.61 6.14 4.14
CA ALA A 147 14.21 6.35 2.83
C ALA A 147 13.54 7.49 2.05
N GLU A 148 12.22 7.68 2.20
CA GLU A 148 11.53 8.87 1.68
C GLU A 148 11.98 10.16 2.40
N ALA A 149 12.28 10.10 3.71
CA ALA A 149 12.82 11.24 4.43
C ALA A 149 14.20 11.67 3.89
N ALA A 150 15.07 10.69 3.61
CA ALA A 150 16.36 10.92 2.97
C ALA A 150 16.21 11.59 1.59
N ALA A 151 15.36 11.03 0.72
CA ALA A 151 15.10 11.58 -0.61
C ALA A 151 14.50 12.99 -0.56
N MET A 152 13.55 13.23 0.34
CA MET A 152 12.93 14.54 0.54
C MET A 152 13.93 15.59 1.02
N MET A 153 14.80 15.26 1.98
CA MET A 153 15.86 16.19 2.43
C MET A 153 16.86 16.50 1.30
N HIS A 154 17.23 15.51 0.49
CA HIS A 154 18.12 15.71 -0.66
C HIS A 154 17.50 16.62 -1.73
N ALA A 155 16.20 16.46 -1.99
CA ALA A 155 15.44 17.31 -2.89
C ALA A 155 15.24 18.75 -2.36
N LEU A 156 15.29 18.94 -1.04
CA LEU A 156 15.12 20.24 -0.38
C LEU A 156 16.43 21.01 -0.18
N ARG A 157 17.56 20.50 -0.69
CA ARG A 157 18.85 21.20 -0.64
C ARG A 157 18.74 22.62 -1.19
N SER A 158 19.36 23.55 -0.47
CA SER A 158 19.52 24.92 -0.93
C SER A 158 20.36 24.99 -2.20
N ARG A 159 20.26 26.09 -2.95
CA ARG A 159 21.10 26.30 -4.15
C ARG A 159 22.60 26.22 -3.84
N ASP A 160 23.00 26.69 -2.66
CA ASP A 160 24.40 26.65 -2.23
C ASP A 160 24.84 25.22 -1.89
N GLN A 161 24.00 24.43 -1.24
CA GLN A 161 24.25 22.99 -1.00
C GLN A 161 24.40 22.21 -2.31
N VAL A 162 23.51 22.44 -3.29
CA VAL A 162 23.61 21.81 -4.61
C VAL A 162 24.91 22.20 -5.32
N LYS A 163 25.27 23.50 -5.29
CA LYS A 163 26.51 24.00 -5.92
C LYS A 163 27.77 23.41 -5.27
N ASN A 164 27.74 23.17 -3.97
CA ASN A 164 28.88 22.65 -3.21
C ASN A 164 28.94 21.11 -3.19
N GLY A 165 28.02 20.40 -3.86
CA GLY A 165 28.00 18.94 -3.88
C GLY A 165 27.68 18.33 -2.51
N ALA A 166 26.75 18.94 -1.77
CA ALA A 166 26.34 18.43 -0.46
C ALA A 166 25.46 17.17 -0.63
N ASP A 167 26.09 16.01 -0.83
CA ASP A 167 25.45 14.73 -1.11
C ASP A 167 25.62 13.71 0.04
N LYS A 168 26.19 14.12 1.19
CA LYS A 168 26.32 13.25 2.37
C LYS A 168 25.10 13.33 3.29
N LEU A 169 24.64 12.17 3.75
CA LEU A 169 23.58 12.01 4.74
C LEU A 169 24.17 11.38 6.01
N PHE A 170 24.05 12.06 7.15
CA PHE A 170 24.41 11.45 8.42
C PHE A 170 23.27 10.56 8.93
N ILE A 171 23.59 9.38 9.45
CA ILE A 171 22.63 8.51 10.15
C ILE A 171 23.24 8.07 11.48
N ASP A 172 22.51 8.21 12.58
CA ASP A 172 22.99 7.71 13.87
C ASP A 172 23.06 6.18 13.86
N LYS A 173 24.13 5.65 14.45
CA LYS A 173 24.39 4.21 14.56
C LYS A 173 23.33 3.44 15.34
N ASN A 174 22.51 4.12 16.14
CA ASN A 174 21.43 3.52 16.93
C ASN A 174 20.07 3.68 16.25
N ILE A 175 20.00 3.66 14.92
CA ILE A 175 18.77 3.40 14.18
C ILE A 175 18.53 1.88 14.05
N PHE A 176 17.31 1.44 13.76
CA PHE A 176 17.08 0.03 13.49
C PHE A 176 17.84 -0.48 12.24
N PRO A 177 18.43 -1.70 12.28
CA PRO A 177 19.22 -2.25 11.19
C PRO A 177 18.48 -2.32 9.85
N GLN A 178 17.21 -2.75 9.86
CA GLN A 178 16.37 -2.82 8.66
C GLN A 178 16.08 -1.42 8.07
N THR A 179 15.88 -0.42 8.93
CA THR A 179 15.66 0.97 8.51
C THR A 179 16.92 1.52 7.82
N LEU A 180 18.10 1.28 8.40
CA LEU A 180 19.38 1.64 7.79
C LEU A 180 19.60 0.92 6.45
N ALA A 181 19.28 -0.38 6.37
CA ALA A 181 19.45 -1.16 5.15
C ALA A 181 18.59 -0.61 4.00
N VAL A 182 17.32 -0.31 4.24
CA VAL A 182 16.44 0.26 3.20
C VAL A 182 16.86 1.67 2.80
N ILE A 183 17.26 2.53 3.75
CA ILE A 183 17.79 3.86 3.43
C ILE A 183 19.03 3.73 2.54
N ASN A 184 19.98 2.87 2.87
CA ASN A 184 21.17 2.63 2.06
C ASN A 184 20.81 2.13 0.65
N THR A 185 19.92 1.14 0.55
CA THR A 185 19.47 0.59 -0.73
C THR A 185 18.90 1.67 -1.66
N ARG A 186 18.13 2.64 -1.13
CA ARG A 186 17.56 3.75 -1.92
C ARG A 186 18.53 4.91 -2.16
N ALA A 187 19.38 5.22 -1.20
CA ALA A 187 20.26 6.40 -1.24
C ALA A 187 21.41 6.23 -2.24
N VAL A 188 22.10 5.08 -2.22
CA VAL A 188 23.33 4.87 -2.99
C VAL A 188 23.13 5.03 -4.50
N PRO A 189 22.09 4.46 -5.14
CA PRO A 189 21.87 4.64 -6.58
C PRO A 189 21.58 6.08 -6.99
N GLN A 190 21.09 6.92 -6.06
CA GLN A 190 20.81 8.33 -6.28
C GLN A 190 22.04 9.23 -6.05
N GLY A 191 23.21 8.64 -5.79
CA GLY A 191 24.44 9.36 -5.53
C GLY A 191 24.55 9.94 -4.12
N ILE A 192 23.69 9.51 -3.19
CA ILE A 192 23.75 9.93 -1.78
C ILE A 192 24.76 9.04 -1.03
N GLU A 193 25.74 9.67 -0.38
CA GLU A 193 26.69 8.98 0.49
C GLU A 193 26.15 8.93 1.93
N VAL A 194 25.86 7.72 2.42
CA VAL A 194 25.40 7.51 3.80
C VAL A 194 26.59 7.37 4.74
N VAL A 195 26.65 8.25 5.76
CA VAL A 195 27.68 8.25 6.79
C VAL A 195 27.05 7.87 8.13
N VAL A 196 27.35 6.65 8.58
CA VAL A 196 26.87 6.14 9.87
C VAL A 196 27.84 6.54 10.99
N GLY A 197 27.34 7.09 12.08
CA GLY A 197 28.19 7.50 13.20
C GLY A 197 27.45 7.75 14.50
N ASP A 198 28.14 8.33 15.49
CA ASP A 198 27.56 8.67 16.79
C ASP A 198 27.23 10.17 16.81
N TYR A 199 25.95 10.49 17.01
CA TYR A 199 25.46 11.87 16.97
C TYR A 199 26.18 12.78 18.00
N LYS A 200 26.67 12.23 19.12
CA LYS A 200 27.31 13.01 20.20
C LYS A 200 28.65 13.61 19.79
N VAL A 201 29.37 12.95 18.88
CA VAL A 201 30.70 13.39 18.41
C VAL A 201 30.72 13.78 16.94
N PHE A 202 29.58 13.63 16.25
CA PHE A 202 29.46 14.00 14.84
C PHE A 202 29.67 15.51 14.66
N ASP A 203 30.49 15.87 13.67
CA ASP A 203 30.72 17.24 13.27
C ASP A 203 30.19 17.50 11.86
N ILE A 204 29.14 18.31 11.80
CA ILE A 204 28.48 18.63 10.55
C ILE A 204 29.28 19.71 9.79
N ASN A 205 29.42 19.53 8.49
CA ASN A 205 30.12 20.45 7.60
C ASN A 205 29.28 20.68 6.31
N SER A 206 29.84 21.42 5.34
CA SER A 206 29.13 21.79 4.11
C SER A 206 28.89 20.65 3.11
N GLU A 207 29.43 19.46 3.34
CA GLU A 207 29.21 18.27 2.49
C GLU A 207 27.89 17.56 2.82
N PHE A 208 27.30 17.86 3.98
CA PHE A 208 26.05 17.23 4.43
C PHE A 208 24.82 18.03 3.99
N PHE A 209 23.71 17.33 3.78
CA PHE A 209 22.39 17.96 3.57
C PHE A 209 21.39 17.66 4.69
N GLY A 210 21.63 16.61 5.48
CA GLY A 210 20.72 16.23 6.55
C GLY A 210 21.28 15.17 7.48
N ALA A 211 20.50 14.88 8.52
CA ALA A 211 20.76 13.88 9.52
C ALA A 211 19.50 13.06 9.83
N ILE A 212 19.66 11.75 10.05
CA ILE A 212 18.60 10.86 10.53
C ILE A 212 18.99 10.29 11.89
N ILE A 213 18.08 10.40 12.86
CA ILE A 213 18.20 9.88 14.22
C ILE A 213 16.93 9.08 14.59
N GLN A 214 16.95 8.38 15.72
CA GLN A 214 15.79 7.61 16.20
C GLN A 214 15.47 7.94 17.67
N TYR A 215 14.19 8.08 18.02
CA TYR A 215 13.70 8.54 19.31
C TYR A 215 12.41 7.84 19.77
N PRO A 216 12.42 6.97 20.80
CA PRO A 216 13.61 6.38 21.45
C PRO A 216 14.46 5.60 20.44
N ASN A 217 15.78 5.59 20.64
CA ASN A 217 16.69 4.96 19.69
C ASN A 217 16.61 3.42 19.70
N SER A 218 17.33 2.75 18.81
CA SER A 218 17.34 1.29 18.66
C SER A 218 17.75 0.55 19.94
N ASN A 219 18.51 1.17 20.84
CA ASN A 219 18.86 0.57 22.13
C ASN A 219 17.80 0.81 23.22
N GLY A 220 16.69 1.47 22.89
CA GLY A 220 15.67 1.92 23.84
C GLY A 220 16.01 3.20 24.59
N SER A 221 17.09 3.90 24.23
CA SER A 221 17.50 5.11 24.95
C SER A 221 16.69 6.32 24.50
N VAL A 222 16.20 7.09 25.47
CA VAL A 222 15.64 8.43 25.28
C VAL A 222 16.78 9.43 25.47
N GLU A 223 17.15 10.13 24.38
CA GLU A 223 18.29 11.04 24.33
C GLU A 223 17.81 12.48 24.09
N ASP A 224 18.58 13.47 24.56
CA ASP A 224 18.33 14.89 24.25
C ASP A 224 19.01 15.27 22.93
N TYR A 225 18.19 15.40 21.88
CA TYR A 225 18.64 15.75 20.54
C TYR A 225 18.59 17.26 20.24
N LYS A 226 18.14 18.11 21.18
CA LYS A 226 17.93 19.53 20.90
C LYS A 226 19.19 20.24 20.42
N ALA A 227 20.29 20.10 21.17
CA ALA A 227 21.57 20.72 20.82
C ALA A 227 22.14 20.18 19.50
N PHE A 228 21.92 18.88 19.21
CA PHE A 228 22.29 18.27 17.94
C PHE A 228 21.49 18.87 16.79
N THR A 229 20.16 18.99 16.93
CA THR A 229 19.30 19.60 15.90
C THR A 229 19.67 21.04 15.63
N GLU A 230 19.91 21.84 16.67
CA GLU A 230 20.38 23.22 16.53
C GLU A 230 21.72 23.31 15.77
N LYS A 231 22.66 22.39 16.06
CA LYS A 231 23.94 22.28 15.35
C LYS A 231 23.74 21.94 13.86
N VAL A 232 22.87 20.98 13.54
CA VAL A 232 22.57 20.57 12.17
C VAL A 232 21.92 21.72 11.38
N HIS A 233 20.97 22.42 12.01
CA HIS A 233 20.30 23.58 11.42
C HIS A 233 21.24 24.76 11.18
N ALA A 234 22.20 25.00 12.08
CA ALA A 234 23.21 26.04 11.91
C ALA A 234 24.08 25.83 10.65
N ALA A 235 24.20 24.59 10.17
CA ALA A 235 24.85 24.24 8.91
C ALA A 235 23.90 24.25 7.69
N GLY A 236 22.64 24.70 7.85
CA GLY A 236 21.64 24.72 6.78
C GLY A 236 21.09 23.34 6.39
N CYS A 237 21.31 22.32 7.22
CA CYS A 237 20.86 20.95 7.00
C CYS A 237 19.54 20.69 7.72
N LYS A 238 18.86 19.57 7.38
CA LYS A 238 17.59 19.15 8.00
C LYS A 238 17.76 17.92 8.90
N VAL A 239 16.87 17.74 9.87
CA VAL A 239 16.85 16.57 10.76
C VAL A 239 15.55 15.79 10.58
N ALA A 240 15.68 14.49 10.28
CA ALA A 240 14.58 13.53 10.28
C ALA A 240 14.70 12.55 11.45
N VAL A 241 13.56 12.14 12.00
CA VAL A 241 13.50 11.37 13.24
C VAL A 241 12.60 10.15 13.06
N ALA A 242 13.16 8.95 13.14
CA ALA A 242 12.39 7.72 13.34
C ALA A 242 11.84 7.72 14.78
N THR A 243 10.54 7.50 14.99
CA THR A 243 9.93 7.60 16.32
C THR A 243 8.72 6.68 16.50
N ASP A 244 8.27 6.55 17.75
CA ASP A 244 7.17 5.67 18.17
C ASP A 244 5.99 6.51 18.70
N LEU A 245 4.82 6.40 18.06
CA LEU A 245 3.63 7.19 18.42
C LEU A 245 3.14 6.94 19.85
N MET A 246 3.31 5.72 20.40
CA MET A 246 2.95 5.41 21.78
C MET A 246 3.91 6.09 22.76
N ALA A 247 5.21 6.05 22.48
CA ALA A 247 6.22 6.74 23.29
C ALA A 247 5.96 8.25 23.33
N LEU A 248 5.55 8.86 22.22
CA LEU A 248 5.25 10.29 22.12
C LEU A 248 4.00 10.75 22.89
N THR A 249 3.24 9.83 23.48
CA THR A 249 2.18 10.21 24.44
C THR A 249 2.76 10.66 25.80
N LEU A 250 3.97 10.20 26.13
CA LEU A 250 4.71 10.55 27.36
C LEU A 250 5.95 11.40 27.10
N LEU A 251 6.57 11.27 25.92
CA LEU A 251 7.83 11.92 25.58
C LEU A 251 7.64 13.25 24.83
N VAL A 252 8.52 14.22 25.08
CA VAL A 252 8.55 15.48 24.33
C VAL A 252 8.72 15.16 22.83
N PRO A 253 7.75 15.54 21.98
CA PRO A 253 7.73 15.08 20.60
C PRO A 253 8.75 15.79 19.72
N PRO A 254 9.18 15.18 18.59
CA PRO A 254 10.22 15.70 17.70
C PRO A 254 10.06 17.16 17.27
N GLY A 255 8.82 17.58 16.98
CA GLY A 255 8.54 18.95 16.56
C GLY A 255 8.89 20.00 17.62
N GLU A 256 8.81 19.67 18.92
CA GLU A 256 9.07 20.63 20.00
C GLU A 256 10.56 20.93 20.22
N TRP A 257 11.45 20.02 19.84
CA TRP A 257 12.91 20.24 19.85
C TRP A 257 13.48 20.50 18.45
N GLY A 258 12.61 20.76 17.46
CA GLY A 258 12.99 21.38 16.20
C GLY A 258 13.15 20.44 15.01
N ALA A 259 12.81 19.14 15.12
CA ALA A 259 12.89 18.23 13.98
C ALA A 259 12.12 18.75 12.74
N ASP A 260 12.59 18.43 11.54
CA ASP A 260 11.95 18.84 10.29
C ASP A 260 10.99 17.77 9.76
N ILE A 261 11.31 16.51 10.04
CA ILE A 261 10.55 15.33 9.61
C ILE A 261 10.50 14.34 10.77
N ALA A 262 9.33 13.74 11.01
CA ALA A 262 9.17 12.58 11.89
C ALA A 262 8.51 11.44 11.10
N PHE A 263 9.03 10.24 11.23
CA PHE A 263 8.51 9.05 10.57
C PHE A 263 8.57 7.84 11.50
N GLY A 264 7.88 6.76 11.15
CA GLY A 264 7.84 5.55 11.96
C GLY A 264 6.71 4.62 11.54
N SER A 265 6.40 3.63 12.36
CA SER A 265 5.24 2.76 12.20
C SER A 265 4.08 3.15 13.10
N SER A 266 2.85 3.03 12.60
CA SER A 266 1.63 3.11 13.43
C SER A 266 1.13 1.73 13.88
N GLN A 267 1.93 0.66 13.72
CA GLN A 267 1.51 -0.73 13.96
C GLN A 267 0.94 -0.95 15.36
N ARG A 268 1.64 -0.50 16.41
CA ARG A 268 1.21 -0.72 17.80
C ARG A 268 -0.02 0.08 18.24
N PHE A 269 -0.66 0.78 17.32
CA PHE A 269 -2.00 1.36 17.52
C PHE A 269 -3.05 0.36 17.00
N GLY A 270 -3.08 -0.82 17.61
CA GLY A 270 -4.11 -1.83 17.40
C GLY A 270 -4.03 -2.62 16.09
N ILE A 271 -2.86 -2.70 15.44
CA ILE A 271 -2.65 -3.53 14.23
C ILE A 271 -1.80 -4.75 14.62
N PRO A 272 -2.24 -6.00 14.39
CA PRO A 272 -1.41 -7.18 14.64
C PRO A 272 -0.08 -7.15 13.86
N MET A 273 0.94 -7.85 14.35
CA MET A 273 2.27 -7.88 13.72
C MET A 273 2.25 -8.58 12.35
N PHE A 274 1.37 -9.56 12.15
CA PHE A 274 1.13 -10.22 10.87
C PHE A 274 2.42 -10.70 10.16
N TYR A 275 3.41 -11.11 10.97
CA TYR A 275 4.79 -11.44 10.63
C TYR A 275 5.49 -10.48 9.65
N GLY A 276 5.23 -9.18 9.81
CA GLY A 276 5.88 -8.11 9.04
C GLY A 276 4.93 -7.11 8.40
N GLY A 277 3.62 -7.36 8.48
CA GLY A 277 2.60 -6.45 8.02
C GLY A 277 1.40 -7.15 7.37
N PRO A 278 0.41 -6.36 6.94
CA PRO A 278 0.57 -4.95 6.60
C PRO A 278 0.51 -4.02 7.83
N SER A 279 1.27 -2.92 7.80
CA SER A 279 1.20 -1.84 8.79
C SER A 279 1.42 -0.50 8.11
N ALA A 280 0.82 0.58 8.61
CA ALA A 280 0.98 1.89 8.00
C ALA A 280 2.23 2.62 8.52
N GLY A 281 3.15 2.94 7.61
CA GLY A 281 4.21 3.90 7.89
C GLY A 281 3.62 5.31 7.98
N PHE A 282 3.98 6.08 9.01
CA PHE A 282 3.61 7.49 9.12
C PHE A 282 4.76 8.40 8.69
N PHE A 283 4.42 9.58 8.19
CA PHE A 283 5.38 10.61 7.78
C PHE A 283 4.80 11.99 8.01
N ALA A 284 5.43 12.77 8.90
CA ALA A 284 5.05 14.13 9.22
C ALA A 284 6.22 15.11 9.01
N THR A 285 5.90 16.35 8.68
CA THR A 285 6.87 17.41 8.41
C THR A 285 6.27 18.81 8.67
N LYS A 286 7.11 19.84 8.56
CA LYS A 286 6.69 21.25 8.58
C LYS A 286 5.89 21.61 7.32
N GLU A 287 4.91 22.49 7.47
CA GLU A 287 4.00 22.89 6.39
C GLU A 287 4.73 23.50 5.17
N GLU A 288 5.86 24.17 5.39
CA GLU A 288 6.71 24.71 4.32
C GLU A 288 7.16 23.66 3.29
N ASN A 289 7.25 22.39 3.72
CA ASN A 289 7.70 21.30 2.87
C ASN A 289 6.56 20.57 2.12
N LYS A 290 5.31 21.07 2.19
CA LYS A 290 4.11 20.43 1.63
C LYS A 290 4.17 20.01 0.16
N ARG A 291 5.05 20.64 -0.63
CA ARG A 291 5.24 20.32 -2.07
C ARG A 291 6.14 19.12 -2.33
N ASN A 292 6.84 18.61 -1.31
CA ASN A 292 7.82 17.54 -1.40
C ASN A 292 7.42 16.29 -0.60
N VAL A 293 6.29 16.34 0.11
CA VAL A 293 5.78 15.20 0.89
C VAL A 293 5.47 14.02 -0.03
N PRO A 294 5.93 12.80 0.30
CA PRO A 294 5.61 11.57 -0.43
C PRO A 294 4.17 11.11 -0.15
N GLY A 295 3.55 10.46 -1.15
CA GLY A 295 2.24 9.84 -1.01
C GLY A 295 1.07 10.82 -0.87
N ARG A 296 -0.09 10.25 -0.49
CA ARG A 296 -1.37 10.95 -0.41
C ARG A 296 -1.48 11.82 0.84
N ILE A 297 -2.18 12.95 0.69
CA ILE A 297 -2.57 13.84 1.78
C ILE A 297 -4.06 14.10 1.63
N ILE A 298 -4.84 14.00 2.70
CA ILE A 298 -6.23 14.46 2.75
C ILE A 298 -6.27 15.92 3.19
N GLY A 299 -7.03 16.73 2.48
CA GLY A 299 -7.31 18.11 2.84
C GLY A 299 -8.80 18.41 2.90
N VAL A 300 -9.14 19.42 3.70
CA VAL A 300 -10.49 20.00 3.74
C VAL A 300 -10.69 20.95 2.55
N SER A 301 -11.88 20.90 1.97
CA SER A 301 -12.38 21.81 0.94
C SER A 301 -13.87 22.08 1.17
N LYS A 302 -14.55 22.57 0.14
CA LYS A 302 -15.99 22.74 0.10
C LYS A 302 -16.57 22.16 -1.19
N ASP A 303 -17.83 21.78 -1.15
CA ASP A 303 -18.60 21.42 -2.34
C ASP A 303 -19.21 22.65 -3.05
N ALA A 304 -19.88 22.40 -4.17
CA ALA A 304 -20.51 23.43 -5.00
C ALA A 304 -21.50 24.33 -4.25
N TYR A 305 -22.08 23.87 -3.14
CA TYR A 305 -23.02 24.63 -2.30
C TYR A 305 -22.38 25.20 -1.03
N GLY A 306 -21.06 25.04 -0.88
CA GLY A 306 -20.30 25.57 0.25
C GLY A 306 -20.28 24.68 1.50
N LYS A 307 -20.80 23.45 1.43
CA LYS A 307 -20.68 22.48 2.53
C LYS A 307 -19.25 21.95 2.60
N SER A 308 -18.72 21.81 3.82
CA SER A 308 -17.38 21.23 4.02
C SER A 308 -17.29 19.81 3.45
N ALA A 309 -16.17 19.51 2.79
CA ALA A 309 -15.91 18.21 2.16
C ALA A 309 -14.41 17.87 2.21
N TYR A 310 -14.08 16.60 2.33
CA TYR A 310 -12.70 16.10 2.29
C TYR A 310 -12.29 15.70 0.86
N ARG A 311 -11.00 15.80 0.52
CA ARG A 311 -10.42 15.30 -0.74
C ARG A 311 -8.94 14.96 -0.59
N MET A 312 -8.39 14.20 -1.54
CA MET A 312 -6.92 14.09 -1.68
C MET A 312 -6.34 15.41 -2.17
N ALA A 313 -5.48 16.08 -1.41
CA ALA A 313 -4.90 17.39 -1.66
C ALA A 313 -3.52 17.35 -2.34
N LEU A 314 -3.19 18.39 -3.11
CA LEU A 314 -1.88 18.56 -3.76
C LEU A 314 -1.45 17.36 -4.63
N GLN A 315 -2.39 16.72 -5.34
CA GLN A 315 -2.17 15.49 -6.12
C GLN A 315 -1.10 15.63 -7.22
N THR A 316 -0.76 16.85 -7.63
CA THR A 316 0.33 17.11 -8.60
C THR A 316 1.71 16.64 -8.11
N ARG A 317 1.87 16.22 -6.85
CA ARG A 317 3.10 15.58 -6.35
C ARG A 317 3.23 14.12 -6.79
N GLU A 318 2.12 13.46 -7.07
CA GLU A 318 2.02 12.01 -7.18
C GLU A 318 2.33 11.51 -8.60
N GLN A 319 2.70 10.23 -8.67
CA GLN A 319 3.19 9.55 -9.89
C GLN A 319 2.23 9.63 -11.08
N HIS A 320 0.92 9.61 -10.86
CA HIS A 320 -0.08 9.59 -11.93
C HIS A 320 -0.17 10.93 -12.69
N ILE A 321 0.36 12.02 -12.11
CA ILE A 321 0.44 13.34 -12.76
C ILE A 321 1.88 13.66 -13.16
N LYS A 322 2.84 13.50 -12.25
CA LYS A 322 4.22 13.97 -12.46
C LYS A 322 5.20 12.92 -12.97
N ARG A 323 4.83 11.64 -13.02
CA ARG A 323 5.65 10.54 -13.57
C ARG A 323 7.09 10.59 -13.01
N GLU A 324 8.12 10.73 -13.85
CA GLU A 324 9.53 10.82 -13.47
C GLU A 324 9.88 11.99 -12.54
N LYS A 325 9.01 13.02 -12.43
CA LYS A 325 9.18 14.19 -11.55
C LYS A 325 8.35 14.11 -10.27
N ALA A 326 7.71 12.97 -10.01
CA ALA A 326 6.93 12.78 -8.79
C ALA A 326 7.85 12.80 -7.55
N THR A 327 7.28 13.08 -6.39
CA THR A 327 8.06 13.11 -5.14
C THR A 327 8.46 11.70 -4.67
N SER A 328 7.75 10.67 -5.11
CA SER A 328 7.97 9.25 -4.83
C SER A 328 7.25 8.42 -5.89
N ASN A 329 7.64 7.16 -6.04
CA ASN A 329 6.94 6.18 -6.88
C ASN A 329 5.69 5.58 -6.20
N ILE A 330 5.45 5.85 -4.91
CA ILE A 330 4.35 5.23 -4.17
C ILE A 330 2.98 5.46 -4.84
N CYS A 331 2.19 4.39 -4.95
CA CYS A 331 0.82 4.41 -5.47
C CYS A 331 -0.13 3.75 -4.46
N THR A 332 -0.23 2.42 -4.42
CA THR A 332 -0.85 1.72 -3.28
C THR A 332 -0.03 2.00 -2.01
N ALA A 333 -0.69 2.32 -0.90
CA ALA A 333 -0.06 2.57 0.40
C ALA A 333 -0.64 1.60 1.44
N GLN A 334 -1.02 2.09 2.62
CA GLN A 334 -1.55 1.28 3.73
C GLN A 334 -2.81 1.94 4.34
N ALA A 335 -3.76 2.32 3.50
CA ALA A 335 -4.89 3.17 3.88
C ALA A 335 -5.85 2.51 4.89
N LEU A 336 -6.14 1.21 4.75
CA LEU A 336 -6.97 0.46 5.71
C LEU A 336 -6.33 0.43 7.10
N LEU A 337 -5.02 0.21 7.17
CA LEU A 337 -4.30 0.11 8.44
C LEU A 337 -4.12 1.49 9.08
N ALA A 338 -3.92 2.54 8.27
CA ALA A 338 -3.95 3.92 8.75
C ALA A 338 -5.34 4.29 9.32
N THR A 339 -6.41 3.85 8.66
CA THR A 339 -7.79 4.02 9.14
C THR A 339 -8.00 3.32 10.48
N MET A 340 -7.56 2.07 10.62
CA MET A 340 -7.65 1.31 11.87
C MET A 340 -6.86 1.99 13.01
N ALA A 341 -5.62 2.44 12.75
CA ALA A 341 -4.82 3.18 13.73
C ALA A 341 -5.45 4.52 14.12
N GLY A 342 -6.08 5.22 13.16
CA GLY A 342 -6.88 6.41 13.42
C GLY A 342 -8.07 6.13 14.33
N PHE A 343 -8.79 5.02 14.11
CA PHE A 343 -9.88 4.59 14.99
C PHE A 343 -9.40 4.13 16.37
N TYR A 344 -8.22 3.53 16.47
CA TYR A 344 -7.60 3.19 17.76
C TYR A 344 -7.41 4.46 18.60
N ALA A 345 -6.84 5.51 18.00
CA ALA A 345 -6.68 6.80 18.67
C ALA A 345 -8.02 7.48 19.01
N VAL A 346 -9.04 7.36 18.14
CA VAL A 346 -10.40 7.85 18.41
C VAL A 346 -11.04 7.12 19.59
N TYR A 347 -10.86 5.79 19.68
CA TYR A 347 -11.48 4.97 20.70
C TYR A 347 -10.88 5.20 22.08
N HIS A 348 -9.55 5.29 22.16
CA HIS A 348 -8.84 5.51 23.43
C HIS A 348 -8.81 6.98 23.84
N GLY A 349 -8.77 7.90 22.86
CA GLY A 349 -8.55 9.32 23.08
C GLY A 349 -7.19 9.63 23.73
N PRO A 350 -6.87 10.91 23.98
CA PRO A 350 -5.58 11.29 24.57
C PRO A 350 -5.34 10.66 25.95
N LYS A 351 -6.40 10.50 26.75
CA LYS A 351 -6.33 9.91 28.10
C LYS A 351 -6.04 8.41 28.04
N GLY A 352 -6.79 7.64 27.25
CA GLY A 352 -6.60 6.20 27.15
C GLY A 352 -5.22 5.83 26.60
N LEU A 353 -4.76 6.55 25.56
CA LEU A 353 -3.41 6.36 25.01
C LEU A 353 -2.32 6.63 26.06
N LYS A 354 -2.47 7.69 26.86
CA LYS A 354 -1.53 8.01 27.95
C LYS A 354 -1.49 6.94 29.03
N GLU A 355 -2.65 6.38 29.39
CA GLU A 355 -2.73 5.31 30.38
C GLU A 355 -2.11 3.99 29.87
N ILE A 356 -2.29 3.66 28.58
CA ILE A 356 -1.60 2.54 27.94
C ILE A 356 -0.08 2.73 28.02
N ALA A 357 0.41 3.90 27.59
CA ALA A 357 1.84 4.20 27.62
C ALA A 357 2.42 4.20 29.03
N LYS A 358 1.69 4.72 30.04
CA LYS A 358 2.09 4.66 31.44
C LYS A 358 2.19 3.22 31.95
N ARG A 359 1.23 2.35 31.58
CA ARG A 359 1.26 0.93 31.97
C ARG A 359 2.48 0.24 31.38
N ILE A 360 2.75 0.44 30.10
CA ILE A 360 3.94 -0.09 29.41
C ILE A 360 5.22 0.38 30.13
N HIS A 361 5.34 1.68 30.37
CA HIS A 361 6.51 2.25 31.03
C HIS A 361 6.67 1.75 32.48
N SER A 362 5.57 1.64 33.23
CA SER A 362 5.58 1.16 34.61
C SER A 362 6.05 -0.29 34.70
N ALA A 363 5.55 -1.16 33.82
CA ALA A 363 6.02 -2.55 33.72
C ALA A 363 7.51 -2.60 33.37
N THR A 364 7.95 -1.79 32.41
CA THR A 364 9.37 -1.69 32.03
C THR A 364 10.24 -1.25 33.21
N ALA A 365 9.79 -0.25 33.97
CA ALA A 365 10.52 0.28 35.11
C ALA A 365 10.54 -0.66 36.32
N LEU A 366 9.51 -1.50 36.50
CA LEU A 366 9.49 -2.60 37.48
C LEU A 366 10.49 -3.68 37.07
N ILE A 367 10.40 -4.17 35.82
CA ILE A 367 11.30 -5.20 35.30
C ILE A 367 12.76 -4.73 35.40
N ALA A 368 13.04 -3.47 35.08
CA ALA A 368 14.38 -2.89 35.21
C ALA A 368 14.93 -2.91 36.65
N ASP A 369 14.09 -2.69 37.66
CA ASP A 369 14.52 -2.75 39.07
C ASP A 369 14.82 -4.19 39.49
N GLU A 370 13.92 -5.12 39.19
CA GLU A 370 14.09 -6.53 39.52
C GLU A 370 15.32 -7.14 38.83
N LEU A 371 15.58 -6.77 37.58
CA LEU A 371 16.79 -7.18 36.87
C LEU A 371 18.07 -6.66 37.54
N LYS A 372 18.06 -5.46 38.12
CA LYS A 372 19.21 -4.94 38.88
C LYS A 372 19.45 -5.73 40.15
N GLU A 373 18.40 -6.11 40.88
CA GLU A 373 18.50 -6.97 42.08
C GLU A 373 19.02 -8.38 41.75
N LEU A 374 18.70 -8.87 40.54
CA LEU A 374 19.26 -10.10 39.98
C LEU A 374 20.74 -9.97 39.56
N GLY A 375 21.30 -8.76 39.54
CA GLY A 375 22.70 -8.48 39.21
C GLY A 375 22.96 -8.16 37.75
N TYR A 376 21.91 -7.93 36.95
CA TYR A 376 22.04 -7.43 35.59
C TYR A 376 22.24 -5.90 35.58
N THR A 377 22.84 -5.37 34.52
CA THR A 377 23.04 -3.92 34.36
C THR A 377 22.10 -3.38 33.30
N ILE A 378 21.31 -2.35 33.63
CA ILE A 378 20.53 -1.61 32.63
C ILE A 378 21.43 -0.51 32.05
N LEU A 379 21.71 -0.59 30.75
CA LEU A 379 22.72 0.25 30.08
C LEU A 379 22.15 1.58 29.58
N ASN A 380 20.83 1.66 29.40
CA ASN A 380 20.14 2.89 29.04
C ASN A 380 19.56 3.56 30.30
N GLU A 381 19.94 4.82 30.55
CA GLU A 381 19.51 5.57 31.74
C GLU A 381 18.06 6.06 31.65
N GLN A 382 17.62 6.41 30.45
CA GLN A 382 16.27 6.91 30.16
C GLN A 382 15.67 6.07 29.05
N TYR A 383 14.44 5.61 29.24
CA TYR A 383 13.75 4.70 28.33
C TYR A 383 12.24 4.87 28.42
N PHE A 384 11.56 4.51 27.34
CA PHE A 384 10.12 4.33 27.34
C PHE A 384 9.77 2.89 27.73
N ASP A 385 9.99 1.94 26.82
CA ASP A 385 9.55 0.55 26.95
C ASP A 385 10.65 -0.49 26.72
N THR A 386 11.83 -0.04 26.29
CA THR A 386 12.90 -0.91 25.82
C THR A 386 14.11 -0.81 26.73
N LEU A 387 14.59 -1.94 27.23
CA LEU A 387 15.79 -2.05 28.07
C LEU A 387 16.93 -2.70 27.26
N LYS A 388 18.12 -2.10 27.31
CA LYS A 388 19.36 -2.74 26.89
C LYS A 388 20.11 -3.23 28.12
N ILE A 389 20.30 -4.53 28.20
CA ILE A 389 20.70 -5.23 29.42
C ILE A 389 22.11 -5.81 29.22
N GLY A 390 23.05 -5.36 30.05
CA GLY A 390 24.33 -6.02 30.26
C GLY A 390 24.14 -7.25 31.14
N LEU A 391 24.68 -8.38 30.69
CA LEU A 391 24.52 -9.67 31.36
C LEU A 391 25.21 -9.70 32.73
N ALA A 392 24.58 -10.37 33.70
CA ALA A 392 25.17 -10.63 35.00
C ALA A 392 26.40 -11.57 34.89
N SER A 393 27.29 -11.52 35.89
CA SER A 393 28.49 -12.37 35.90
C SER A 393 28.14 -13.85 35.80
N GLY A 394 28.71 -14.56 34.83
CA GLY A 394 28.48 -16.00 34.59
C GLY A 394 27.27 -16.31 33.71
N VAL A 395 26.47 -15.31 33.32
CA VAL A 395 25.36 -15.47 32.39
C VAL A 395 25.84 -15.26 30.95
N SER A 396 25.43 -16.14 30.04
CA SER A 396 25.67 -15.98 28.60
C SER A 396 24.36 -15.73 27.85
N GLN A 397 24.43 -15.09 26.68
CA GLN A 397 23.26 -14.95 25.80
C GLN A 397 22.66 -16.32 25.45
N TYR A 398 23.52 -17.33 25.23
CA TYR A 398 23.11 -18.69 24.92
C TYR A 398 22.23 -19.28 26.02
N SER A 399 22.70 -19.27 27.27
CA SER A 399 21.94 -19.82 28.41
C SER A 399 20.64 -19.04 28.65
N LEU A 400 20.67 -17.71 28.52
CA LEU A 400 19.46 -16.90 28.66
C LEU A 400 18.44 -17.24 27.56
N ARG A 401 18.91 -17.41 26.32
CA ARG A 401 18.07 -17.79 25.18
C ARG A 401 17.42 -19.15 25.36
N GLU A 402 18.15 -20.14 25.84
CA GLU A 402 17.58 -21.46 26.13
C GLU A 402 16.43 -21.37 27.13
N TYR A 403 16.61 -20.63 28.24
CA TYR A 403 15.53 -20.44 29.23
C TYR A 403 14.36 -19.63 28.69
N ALA A 404 14.60 -18.63 27.84
CA ALA A 404 13.56 -17.85 27.19
C ALA A 404 12.71 -18.71 26.25
N GLU A 405 13.36 -19.48 25.37
CA GLU A 405 12.69 -20.36 24.40
C GLU A 405 11.92 -21.51 25.08
N MET A 406 12.39 -21.99 26.24
CA MET A 406 11.66 -22.95 27.09
C MET A 406 10.37 -22.37 27.68
N ARG A 407 10.25 -21.04 27.78
CA ARG A 407 9.08 -20.32 28.30
C ARG A 407 8.31 -19.55 27.23
N ASP A 408 8.51 -19.89 25.94
CA ASP A 408 7.83 -19.23 24.83
C ASP A 408 8.10 -17.70 24.78
N ILE A 409 9.31 -17.26 25.13
CA ILE A 409 9.71 -15.85 25.14
C ILE A 409 10.81 -15.61 24.11
N ASN A 410 10.65 -14.55 23.30
CA ASN A 410 11.69 -14.07 22.40
C ASN A 410 12.27 -12.74 22.89
N LEU A 411 13.59 -12.62 22.83
CA LEU A 411 14.36 -11.43 23.21
C LEU A 411 15.22 -10.98 22.03
N ARG A 412 15.68 -9.73 22.03
CA ARG A 412 16.68 -9.27 21.07
C ARG A 412 18.09 -9.57 21.58
N TYR A 413 18.94 -10.14 20.74
CA TYR A 413 20.34 -10.44 21.09
C TYR A 413 21.26 -9.53 20.29
N TYR A 414 22.10 -8.75 20.96
CA TYR A 414 23.07 -7.85 20.31
C TYR A 414 24.41 -8.57 20.10
N GLU A 415 25.14 -8.21 19.05
CA GLU A 415 26.47 -8.80 18.78
C GLU A 415 27.48 -8.57 19.92
N GLY A 416 27.34 -7.47 20.69
CA GLY A 416 28.19 -7.14 21.84
C GLY A 416 27.98 -8.02 23.08
N GLY A 417 27.00 -8.94 23.04
CA GLY A 417 26.66 -9.81 24.17
C GLY A 417 25.51 -9.28 25.04
N GLU A 418 25.05 -8.04 24.82
CA GLU A 418 23.88 -7.48 25.52
C GLU A 418 22.56 -8.10 25.02
N VAL A 419 21.49 -7.92 25.81
CA VAL A 419 20.15 -8.39 25.46
C VAL A 419 19.16 -7.24 25.52
N GLY A 420 18.22 -7.20 24.57
CA GLY A 420 17.15 -6.23 24.48
C GLY A 420 15.82 -6.84 24.91
N VAL A 421 15.06 -6.08 25.68
CA VAL A 421 13.69 -6.40 26.09
C VAL A 421 12.82 -5.18 25.79
N SER A 422 11.85 -5.32 24.90
CA SER A 422 10.89 -4.26 24.56
C SER A 422 9.51 -4.67 25.05
N ILE A 423 8.97 -3.94 26.03
CA ILE A 423 7.66 -4.21 26.62
C ILE A 423 6.57 -3.54 25.80
N ASP A 424 5.40 -4.18 25.74
CA ASP A 424 4.29 -3.71 24.91
C ASP A 424 2.95 -3.74 25.66
N GLU A 425 1.89 -3.34 24.96
CA GLU A 425 0.55 -3.18 25.51
C GLU A 425 -0.02 -4.49 26.08
N THR A 426 0.44 -5.64 25.59
CA THR A 426 -0.06 -6.96 25.98
C THR A 426 0.52 -7.48 27.29
N ILE A 427 1.38 -6.68 27.95
CA ILE A 427 2.02 -7.05 29.21
C ILE A 427 0.98 -7.26 30.33
N THR A 428 1.14 -8.38 31.02
CA THR A 428 0.40 -8.74 32.22
C THR A 428 1.37 -9.04 33.34
N GLU A 429 0.87 -9.09 34.56
CA GLU A 429 1.62 -9.43 35.77
C GLU A 429 2.24 -10.84 35.62
N TYR A 430 1.48 -11.78 35.05
CA TYR A 430 1.97 -13.12 34.72
C TYR A 430 3.10 -13.09 33.68
N LYS A 431 2.94 -12.34 32.59
CA LYS A 431 3.98 -12.22 31.56
C LYS A 431 5.25 -11.56 32.09
N ALA A 432 5.13 -10.56 32.96
CA ALA A 432 6.27 -9.93 33.64
C ALA A 432 6.97 -10.92 34.58
N HIS A 433 6.23 -11.72 35.34
CA HIS A 433 6.77 -12.81 36.15
C HIS A 433 7.54 -13.83 35.29
N GLU A 434 6.95 -14.33 34.20
CA GLU A 434 7.58 -15.31 33.32
C GLU A 434 8.88 -14.78 32.73
N LEU A 435 8.88 -13.52 32.29
CA LEU A 435 10.07 -12.83 31.81
C LEU A 435 11.16 -12.74 32.89
N LEU A 436 10.84 -12.27 34.09
CA LEU A 436 11.81 -12.18 35.19
C LEU A 436 12.32 -13.55 35.63
N ALA A 437 11.48 -14.59 35.57
CA ALA A 437 11.88 -15.96 35.84
C ALA A 437 12.95 -16.47 34.86
N VAL A 438 12.88 -16.09 33.57
CA VAL A 438 13.96 -16.40 32.59
C VAL A 438 15.30 -15.83 33.05
N PHE A 439 15.33 -14.56 33.43
CA PHE A 439 16.56 -13.88 33.89
C PHE A 439 17.06 -14.42 35.23
N SER A 440 16.15 -14.76 36.16
CA SER A 440 16.48 -15.37 37.45
C SER A 440 17.14 -16.75 37.27
N LEU A 441 16.55 -17.61 36.44
CA LEU A 441 17.10 -18.94 36.12
C LEU A 441 18.46 -18.84 35.44
N ALA A 442 18.62 -17.92 34.48
CA ALA A 442 19.88 -17.69 33.80
C ALA A 442 20.99 -17.23 34.75
N ALA A 443 20.65 -16.47 35.80
CA ALA A 443 21.56 -16.07 36.87
C ALA A 443 21.82 -17.18 37.92
N GLY A 444 21.32 -18.39 37.70
CA GLY A 444 21.45 -19.51 38.65
C GLY A 444 20.61 -19.33 39.91
N ARG A 445 19.61 -18.44 39.89
CA ARG A 445 18.67 -18.21 40.99
C ARG A 445 17.34 -18.90 40.71
N MET A 446 16.53 -19.06 41.76
CA MET A 446 15.18 -19.61 41.67
C MET A 446 14.18 -18.68 42.38
N GLU A 447 14.38 -17.36 42.22
CA GLU A 447 13.48 -16.36 42.77
C GLU A 447 12.13 -16.42 42.06
N VAL A 448 11.05 -16.24 42.83
CA VAL A 448 9.67 -16.18 42.34
C VAL A 448 9.17 -14.75 42.54
N PHE A 449 8.77 -14.10 41.45
CA PHE A 449 8.30 -12.71 41.44
C PHE A 449 6.79 -12.68 41.60
N MET A 450 6.30 -12.47 42.81
CA MET A 450 4.86 -12.32 43.07
C MET A 450 4.43 -10.88 42.73
N ILE A 451 3.99 -10.67 41.49
CA ILE A 451 3.47 -9.38 41.01
C ILE A 451 1.95 -9.43 41.10
N ASP A 452 1.38 -8.86 42.17
CA ASP A 452 -0.09 -8.82 42.36
C ASP A 452 -0.74 -7.67 41.57
N ASP A 453 -0.03 -6.55 41.40
CA ASP A 453 -0.43 -5.40 40.60
C ASP A 453 0.81 -4.72 40.03
N LEU A 454 0.69 -4.07 38.87
CA LEU A 454 1.76 -3.27 38.28
C LEU A 454 1.73 -1.86 38.88
N PRO A 455 2.68 -1.49 39.76
CA PRO A 455 2.66 -0.18 40.40
C PRO A 455 2.88 0.93 39.36
N GLU A 456 2.09 1.99 39.40
CA GLU A 456 2.34 3.17 38.56
C GLU A 456 3.71 3.75 38.92
N LYS A 457 4.63 3.73 37.96
CA LYS A 457 6.01 4.19 38.14
C LYS A 457 6.46 4.95 36.91
N LEU A 458 6.78 6.23 37.11
CA LEU A 458 7.31 7.11 36.06
C LEU A 458 8.76 7.45 36.37
N THR A 459 9.68 6.93 35.56
CA THR A 459 11.14 7.13 35.71
C THR A 459 11.76 8.07 34.69
N ILE A 460 10.97 8.47 33.68
CA ILE A 460 11.37 9.46 32.68
C ILE A 460 11.59 10.82 33.36
N LYS A 461 12.77 11.43 33.16
CA LYS A 461 13.12 12.75 33.70
C LYS A 461 12.20 13.83 33.15
N ASP A 462 11.99 14.88 33.94
CA ASP A 462 11.05 15.96 33.62
C ASP A 462 11.33 16.64 32.27
N GLU A 463 12.60 16.76 31.89
CA GLU A 463 13.05 17.33 30.61
C GLU A 463 12.61 16.53 29.38
N PHE A 464 12.36 15.23 29.53
CA PHE A 464 11.85 14.35 28.47
C PHE A 464 10.34 14.15 28.55
N LEU A 465 9.67 14.58 29.62
CA LEU A 465 8.23 14.40 29.78
C LEU A 465 7.45 15.41 28.95
N ARG A 466 6.57 14.91 28.08
CA ARG A 466 5.63 15.71 27.31
C ARG A 466 4.75 16.57 28.21
N LYS A 467 4.71 17.87 27.91
CA LYS A 467 3.82 18.84 28.58
C LYS A 467 2.69 19.33 27.66
N SER A 468 2.89 19.26 26.35
CA SER A 468 1.88 19.65 25.37
C SER A 468 0.68 18.72 25.37
N GLU A 469 -0.50 19.30 25.12
CA GLU A 469 -1.71 18.55 24.85
C GLU A 469 -1.71 18.01 23.40
N TYR A 470 -2.54 17.00 23.14
CA TYR A 470 -2.73 16.37 21.83
C TYR A 470 -4.13 15.79 21.73
N LEU A 471 -4.63 15.59 20.51
CA LEU A 471 -5.94 14.97 20.24
C LEU A 471 -7.10 15.71 20.93
N GLN A 472 -7.05 17.05 20.90
CA GLN A 472 -8.08 17.89 21.55
C GLN A 472 -9.35 18.05 20.72
N HIS A 473 -9.29 17.74 19.42
CA HIS A 473 -10.46 17.78 18.55
C HIS A 473 -11.56 16.82 19.04
N GLU A 474 -12.83 17.20 18.86
CA GLU A 474 -14.00 16.47 19.36
C GLU A 474 -14.00 14.99 18.93
N VAL A 475 -13.52 14.70 17.71
CA VAL A 475 -13.48 13.32 17.17
C VAL A 475 -12.74 12.33 18.08
N PHE A 476 -11.69 12.77 18.80
CA PHE A 476 -10.92 11.91 19.70
C PHE A 476 -11.48 11.86 21.13
N ASN A 477 -12.59 12.57 21.39
CA ASN A 477 -13.16 12.76 22.72
C ASN A 477 -14.63 12.32 22.82
N SER A 478 -15.26 11.87 21.72
CA SER A 478 -16.69 11.56 21.68
C SER A 478 -17.05 10.07 21.54
N TYR A 479 -16.12 9.20 21.12
CA TYR A 479 -16.45 7.81 20.71
C TYR A 479 -15.76 6.72 21.56
N HIS A 480 -15.67 6.90 22.88
CA HIS A 480 -14.93 5.99 23.78
C HIS A 480 -15.70 4.76 24.25
N THR A 481 -17.02 4.69 23.99
CA THR A 481 -17.79 3.47 24.24
C THR A 481 -17.89 2.64 22.96
N GLU A 482 -17.96 1.32 23.09
CA GLU A 482 -18.06 0.43 21.93
C GLU A 482 -19.27 0.77 21.05
N THR A 483 -20.40 1.12 21.65
CA THR A 483 -21.61 1.53 20.92
C THR A 483 -21.40 2.80 20.10
N GLU A 484 -20.77 3.83 20.68
CA GLU A 484 -20.53 5.09 19.97
C GLU A 484 -19.46 4.94 18.89
N LEU A 485 -18.41 4.15 19.13
CA LEU A 485 -17.42 3.85 18.08
C LEU A 485 -18.07 3.10 16.91
N MET A 486 -18.87 2.05 17.16
CA MET A 486 -19.55 1.32 16.09
C MET A 486 -20.51 2.21 15.31
N ARG A 487 -21.22 3.13 15.98
CA ARG A 487 -22.06 4.13 15.31
C ARG A 487 -21.23 5.08 14.45
N TYR A 488 -20.07 5.52 14.93
CA TYR A 488 -19.19 6.38 14.17
C TYR A 488 -18.65 5.69 12.92
N ILE A 489 -18.10 4.48 13.07
CA ILE A 489 -17.63 3.64 11.96
C ILE A 489 -18.77 3.45 10.94
N LYS A 490 -19.98 3.10 11.40
CA LYS A 490 -21.11 2.89 10.50
C LYS A 490 -21.57 4.16 9.80
N ARG A 491 -21.44 5.32 10.45
CA ARG A 491 -21.74 6.62 9.84
C ARG A 491 -20.77 6.96 8.72
N LEU A 492 -19.49 6.58 8.84
CA LEU A 492 -18.50 6.77 7.79
C LEU A 492 -18.66 5.75 6.65
N ASP A 493 -18.85 4.47 6.98
CA ASP A 493 -19.17 3.38 6.03
C ASP A 493 -20.30 3.78 5.05
N ARG A 494 -21.38 4.39 5.54
CA ARG A 494 -22.50 4.85 4.70
C ARG A 494 -22.19 5.98 3.71
N LYS A 495 -21.02 6.62 3.82
CA LYS A 495 -20.59 7.69 2.91
C LYS A 495 -19.71 7.16 1.76
N ASP A 496 -19.40 5.87 1.78
CA ASP A 496 -18.42 5.26 0.90
C ASP A 496 -19.06 4.19 0.02
N ILE A 497 -18.93 4.35 -1.29
CA ILE A 497 -19.26 3.28 -2.22
C ILE A 497 -18.14 2.23 -2.21
N SER A 498 -18.52 0.96 -2.37
CA SER A 498 -17.62 -0.19 -2.30
C SER A 498 -18.18 -1.35 -3.14
N LEU A 499 -17.46 -2.46 -3.26
CA LEU A 499 -17.96 -3.65 -3.98
C LEU A 499 -19.16 -4.33 -3.29
N ALA A 500 -19.47 -3.95 -2.04
CA ALA A 500 -20.70 -4.37 -1.38
C ALA A 500 -21.97 -3.67 -1.94
N HIS A 501 -21.80 -2.65 -2.80
CA HIS A 501 -22.89 -1.84 -3.34
C HIS A 501 -23.12 -2.10 -4.83
N SER A 502 -22.07 -2.01 -5.64
CA SER A 502 -22.10 -2.14 -7.10
C SER A 502 -20.70 -2.48 -7.63
N MET A 503 -20.61 -2.80 -8.91
CA MET A 503 -19.35 -2.86 -9.63
C MET A 503 -18.60 -1.52 -9.52
N ILE A 504 -17.29 -1.60 -9.30
CA ILE A 504 -16.35 -0.47 -9.41
C ILE A 504 -15.43 -0.76 -10.60
N SER A 505 -15.73 -0.23 -11.77
CA SER A 505 -15.04 -0.61 -13.02
C SER A 505 -13.77 0.19 -13.31
N LEU A 506 -12.91 0.34 -12.30
CA LEU A 506 -11.64 1.05 -12.42
C LEU A 506 -10.64 0.27 -13.30
N GLY A 507 -10.34 0.78 -14.49
CA GLY A 507 -9.26 0.29 -15.33
C GLY A 507 -7.90 0.26 -14.63
N SER A 508 -7.08 -0.75 -14.93
CA SER A 508 -5.78 -1.05 -14.31
C SER A 508 -5.84 -1.29 -12.80
N CYS A 509 -7.02 -1.59 -12.23
CA CYS A 509 -7.18 -1.82 -10.79
C CYS A 509 -7.71 -3.22 -10.46
N THR A 510 -8.35 -3.92 -11.40
CA THR A 510 -8.91 -5.25 -11.22
C THR A 510 -9.73 -5.37 -9.93
N MET A 511 -10.84 -4.64 -9.86
CA MET A 511 -11.75 -4.63 -8.71
C MET A 511 -12.60 -5.92 -8.64
N LYS A 512 -11.93 -7.07 -8.53
CA LYS A 512 -12.54 -8.41 -8.48
C LYS A 512 -13.06 -8.75 -7.08
N LEU A 513 -13.68 -9.91 -6.94
CA LEU A 513 -14.08 -10.45 -5.63
C LEU A 513 -12.85 -10.58 -4.70
N ASN A 514 -13.02 -10.10 -3.47
CA ASN A 514 -12.20 -10.46 -2.32
C ASN A 514 -13.05 -11.40 -1.46
N ALA A 515 -12.86 -12.71 -1.56
CA ALA A 515 -13.83 -13.66 -1.02
C ALA A 515 -13.69 -13.80 0.50
N ALA A 516 -14.80 -13.86 1.22
CA ALA A 516 -14.79 -14.03 2.67
C ALA A 516 -13.97 -15.27 3.10
N SER A 517 -14.07 -16.36 2.34
CA SER A 517 -13.27 -17.58 2.51
C SER A 517 -11.76 -17.28 2.50
N GLU A 518 -11.27 -16.43 1.60
CA GLU A 518 -9.86 -16.00 1.49
C GLU A 518 -9.40 -15.13 2.66
N LEU A 519 -10.29 -14.29 3.21
CA LEU A 519 -10.00 -13.35 4.29
C LEU A 519 -10.06 -13.96 5.70
N LEU A 520 -10.95 -14.93 5.96
CA LEU A 520 -11.15 -15.52 7.29
C LEU A 520 -9.86 -16.06 7.96
N PRO A 521 -8.90 -16.67 7.24
CA PRO A 521 -7.64 -17.13 7.84
C PRO A 521 -6.79 -16.04 8.48
N LEU A 522 -6.95 -14.76 8.08
CA LEU A 522 -6.26 -13.63 8.70
C LEU A 522 -6.69 -13.45 10.17
N SER A 523 -7.83 -14.03 10.57
CA SER A 523 -8.33 -14.02 11.94
C SER A 523 -7.68 -15.08 12.85
N LEU A 524 -6.80 -15.94 12.32
CA LEU A 524 -6.11 -16.98 13.09
C LEU A 524 -4.89 -16.42 13.84
N GLY A 525 -4.82 -16.69 15.14
CA GLY A 525 -3.73 -16.20 16.00
C GLY A 525 -2.33 -16.60 15.52
N GLY A 526 -2.19 -17.77 14.90
CA GLY A 526 -0.92 -18.26 14.33
C GLY A 526 -0.40 -17.45 13.14
N PHE A 527 -1.24 -16.60 12.51
CA PHE A 527 -0.81 -15.62 11.52
C PHE A 527 -0.75 -14.21 12.10
N GLN A 528 -1.67 -13.84 12.99
CA GLN A 528 -1.71 -12.48 13.57
C GLN A 528 -0.50 -12.15 14.45
N ASN A 529 -0.12 -13.09 15.32
CA ASN A 529 0.63 -12.77 16.54
C ASN A 529 2.10 -13.23 16.47
N ILE A 530 2.65 -13.38 15.27
CA ILE A 530 4.05 -13.73 15.07
C ILE A 530 4.85 -12.45 14.77
N HIS A 531 5.90 -12.20 15.54
CA HIS A 531 6.80 -11.07 15.36
C HIS A 531 7.74 -11.32 14.16
N PRO A 532 7.92 -10.41 13.17
CA PRO A 532 8.64 -10.66 11.90
C PRO A 532 10.08 -11.18 11.99
N PHE A 533 10.73 -10.99 13.14
CA PHE A 533 12.09 -11.47 13.42
C PHE A 533 12.11 -12.63 14.43
N ALA A 534 10.99 -13.33 14.63
CA ALA A 534 10.95 -14.53 15.45
C ALA A 534 11.89 -15.61 14.89
N PRO A 535 12.46 -16.48 15.73
CA PRO A 535 13.26 -17.61 15.27
C PRO A 535 12.51 -18.45 14.22
N GLN A 536 13.20 -18.89 13.16
CA GLN A 536 12.60 -19.69 12.08
C GLN A 536 11.89 -20.97 12.55
N SER A 537 12.31 -21.53 13.70
CA SER A 537 11.66 -22.70 14.32
C SER A 537 10.23 -22.42 14.78
N GLN A 538 9.84 -21.15 14.91
CA GLN A 538 8.52 -20.68 15.36
C GLN A 538 7.60 -20.28 14.19
N THR A 539 8.11 -20.26 12.95
CA THR A 539 7.40 -19.70 11.78
C THR A 539 7.16 -20.74 10.68
N GLN A 540 7.12 -22.02 11.04
CA GLN A 540 7.03 -23.12 10.07
C GLN A 540 5.81 -23.01 9.15
N GLY A 541 4.65 -22.61 9.69
CA GLY A 541 3.43 -22.40 8.91
C GLY A 541 3.54 -21.24 7.91
N TYR A 542 4.20 -20.14 8.29
CA TYR A 542 4.50 -19.06 7.36
C TYR A 542 5.50 -19.49 6.28
N ASN A 543 6.55 -20.23 6.64
CA ASN A 543 7.55 -20.70 5.68
C ASN A 543 6.90 -21.62 4.63
N GLU A 544 6.06 -22.58 5.07
CA GLU A 544 5.31 -23.45 4.18
C GLU A 544 4.39 -22.66 3.23
N LEU A 545 3.62 -21.71 3.76
CA LEU A 545 2.77 -20.82 2.96
C LEU A 545 3.56 -20.04 1.90
N ILE A 546 4.68 -19.43 2.29
CA ILE A 546 5.52 -18.59 1.42
C ILE A 546 6.21 -19.44 0.34
N GLU A 547 6.73 -20.61 0.71
CA GLU A 547 7.38 -21.54 -0.22
C GLU A 547 6.39 -22.06 -1.26
N GLU A 548 5.24 -22.59 -0.84
CA GLU A 548 4.23 -23.10 -1.76
C GLU A 548 3.65 -22.00 -2.66
N LEU A 549 3.33 -20.83 -2.10
CA LEU A 549 2.86 -19.71 -2.89
C LEU A 549 3.92 -19.27 -3.91
N GLY A 550 5.20 -19.27 -3.50
CA GLY A 550 6.33 -19.01 -4.40
C GLY A 550 6.37 -19.97 -5.59
N GLU A 551 6.20 -21.27 -5.36
CA GLU A 551 6.12 -22.26 -6.44
C GLU A 551 4.95 -22.00 -7.40
N TYR A 552 3.77 -21.63 -6.86
CA TYR A 552 2.61 -21.34 -7.71
C TYR A 552 2.82 -20.09 -8.56
N LEU A 553 3.41 -19.03 -7.99
CA LEU A 553 3.69 -17.81 -8.73
C LEU A 553 4.76 -18.04 -9.80
N LYS A 554 5.77 -18.89 -9.56
CA LYS A 554 6.74 -19.31 -10.59
C LYS A 554 6.06 -20.00 -11.77
N GLU A 555 5.18 -20.97 -11.51
CA GLU A 555 4.41 -21.65 -12.55
C GLU A 555 3.54 -20.67 -13.35
N ILE A 556 2.78 -19.82 -12.66
CA ILE A 556 1.89 -18.83 -13.29
C ILE A 556 2.66 -17.83 -14.17
N THR A 557 3.86 -17.43 -13.74
CA THR A 557 4.64 -16.39 -14.43
C THR A 557 5.68 -16.94 -15.41
N GLY A 558 5.99 -18.23 -15.35
CA GLY A 558 7.04 -18.87 -16.14
C GLY A 558 8.45 -18.50 -15.68
N PHE A 559 8.63 -18.10 -14.43
CA PHE A 559 9.91 -17.66 -13.86
C PHE A 559 10.51 -18.68 -12.90
N ALA A 560 11.78 -18.46 -12.51
CA ALA A 560 12.57 -19.41 -11.73
C ALA A 560 12.73 -19.02 -10.25
N GLY A 561 12.55 -17.74 -9.88
CA GLY A 561 12.63 -17.27 -8.49
C GLY A 561 11.57 -16.24 -8.14
N VAL A 562 11.29 -16.07 -6.85
CA VAL A 562 10.31 -15.13 -6.30
C VAL A 562 10.87 -14.44 -5.06
N SER A 563 10.55 -13.17 -4.88
CA SER A 563 10.72 -12.45 -3.61
C SER A 563 9.42 -11.76 -3.20
N PHE A 564 8.96 -12.04 -1.98
CA PHE A 564 7.79 -11.40 -1.34
C PHE A 564 8.16 -10.19 -0.49
N GLN A 565 9.40 -9.70 -0.55
CA GLN A 565 9.79 -8.54 0.25
C GLN A 565 9.11 -7.23 -0.18
N PRO A 566 8.89 -6.93 -1.47
CA PRO A 566 8.31 -5.65 -1.89
C PRO A 566 6.79 -5.55 -1.60
N ASN A 567 6.43 -4.74 -0.62
CA ASN A 567 5.06 -4.56 -0.10
C ASN A 567 4.15 -3.60 -0.92
N SER A 568 4.40 -3.43 -2.22
CA SER A 568 3.49 -2.78 -3.17
C SER A 568 3.98 -2.98 -4.61
N GLY A 569 3.13 -2.76 -5.61
CA GLY A 569 3.56 -2.88 -7.02
C GLY A 569 4.72 -1.94 -7.38
N ALA A 570 4.67 -0.68 -6.92
CA ALA A 570 5.77 0.27 -7.10
C ALA A 570 7.06 -0.15 -6.37
N ALA A 571 6.94 -0.76 -5.18
CA ALA A 571 8.09 -1.36 -4.52
C ALA A 571 8.65 -2.57 -5.32
N GLY A 572 7.79 -3.36 -5.97
CA GLY A 572 8.18 -4.43 -6.87
C GLY A 572 8.89 -3.94 -8.14
N GLU A 573 8.45 -2.83 -8.72
CA GLU A 573 9.20 -2.14 -9.79
C GLU A 573 10.59 -1.74 -9.35
N TYR A 574 10.68 -1.02 -8.22
CA TYR A 574 11.96 -0.62 -7.65
C TYR A 574 12.86 -1.83 -7.37
N ALA A 575 12.34 -2.87 -6.72
CA ALA A 575 13.10 -4.08 -6.40
C ALA A 575 13.59 -4.81 -7.66
N GLY A 576 12.75 -4.95 -8.69
CA GLY A 576 13.16 -5.57 -9.95
C GLY A 576 14.28 -4.80 -10.66
N LEU A 577 14.22 -3.47 -10.65
CA LEU A 577 15.26 -2.61 -11.22
C LEU A 577 16.58 -2.66 -10.42
N MET A 578 16.49 -2.80 -9.09
CA MET A 578 17.67 -3.01 -8.23
C MET A 578 18.29 -4.38 -8.43
N THR A 579 17.48 -5.42 -8.65
CA THR A 579 17.94 -6.76 -9.04
C THR A 579 18.68 -6.72 -10.39
N ILE A 580 18.12 -6.04 -11.40
CA ILE A 580 18.81 -5.82 -12.69
C ILE A 580 20.14 -5.09 -12.50
N ARG A 581 20.15 -4.02 -11.69
CA ARG A 581 21.37 -3.24 -11.40
C ARG A 581 22.47 -4.14 -10.83
N LYS A 582 22.14 -4.90 -9.79
CA LYS A 582 23.10 -5.80 -9.11
C LYS A 582 23.60 -6.91 -10.01
N TYR A 583 22.72 -7.47 -10.85
CA TYR A 583 23.13 -8.40 -11.90
C TYR A 583 24.15 -7.76 -12.84
N GLN A 584 23.87 -6.58 -13.38
CA GLN A 584 24.77 -5.89 -14.30
C GLN A 584 26.10 -5.49 -13.65
N GLU A 585 26.10 -5.03 -12.40
CA GLU A 585 27.32 -4.79 -11.62
C GLU A 585 28.16 -6.06 -11.50
N SER A 586 27.54 -7.20 -11.21
CA SER A 586 28.24 -8.49 -11.03
C SER A 586 28.98 -8.98 -12.28
N ILE A 587 28.51 -8.60 -13.48
CA ILE A 587 29.13 -8.96 -14.77
C ILE A 587 29.99 -7.82 -15.36
N GLY A 588 30.33 -6.80 -14.57
CA GLY A 588 31.15 -5.66 -15.01
C GLY A 588 30.43 -4.67 -15.94
N GLN A 589 29.09 -4.70 -15.98
CA GLN A 589 28.23 -3.86 -16.81
C GLN A 589 27.44 -2.81 -16.00
N GLY A 590 27.83 -2.54 -14.76
CA GLY A 590 27.15 -1.58 -13.87
C GLY A 590 27.17 -0.11 -14.32
N HIS A 591 27.86 0.21 -15.43
CA HIS A 591 27.82 1.53 -16.06
C HIS A 591 26.52 1.78 -16.85
N ARG A 592 25.76 0.72 -17.16
CA ARG A 592 24.48 0.81 -17.87
C ARG A 592 23.45 1.51 -17.00
N ASN A 593 22.94 2.65 -17.48
CA ASN A 593 22.07 3.52 -16.71
C ASN A 593 20.81 3.98 -17.46
N ILE A 594 20.53 3.48 -18.67
CA ILE A 594 19.36 3.86 -19.48
C ILE A 594 18.25 2.81 -19.38
N ILE A 595 17.04 3.24 -19.05
CA ILE A 595 15.80 2.43 -19.11
C ILE A 595 14.87 3.01 -20.18
N LEU A 596 14.49 2.18 -21.15
CA LEU A 596 13.49 2.52 -22.15
C LEU A 596 12.08 2.31 -21.57
N ILE A 597 11.17 3.27 -21.78
CA ILE A 597 9.81 3.21 -21.22
C ILE A 597 8.79 3.69 -22.28
N PRO A 598 7.80 2.88 -22.68
CA PRO A 598 6.72 3.33 -23.54
C PRO A 598 5.95 4.54 -22.98
N ALA A 599 5.52 5.45 -23.85
CA ALA A 599 4.72 6.61 -23.47
C ALA A 599 3.40 6.23 -22.75
N SER A 600 2.88 5.04 -23.03
CA SER A 600 1.67 4.48 -22.41
C SER A 600 1.87 3.93 -20.99
N ALA A 601 3.12 3.69 -20.56
CA ALA A 601 3.40 3.05 -19.27
C ALA A 601 2.79 3.82 -18.09
N HIS A 602 2.46 3.10 -17.02
CA HIS A 602 1.97 3.67 -15.78
C HIS A 602 2.98 4.67 -15.20
N GLY A 603 2.49 5.65 -14.43
CA GLY A 603 3.33 6.73 -13.89
C GLY A 603 4.35 6.26 -12.86
N THR A 604 4.14 5.08 -12.27
CA THR A 604 5.08 4.42 -11.36
C THR A 604 6.35 3.99 -12.07
N ASN A 605 6.28 3.44 -13.29
CA ASN A 605 7.45 2.92 -14.01
C ASN A 605 8.58 3.97 -14.12
N PRO A 606 8.35 5.18 -14.67
CA PRO A 606 9.40 6.19 -14.72
C PRO A 606 9.81 6.69 -13.33
N ALA A 607 8.88 6.81 -12.36
CA ALA A 607 9.22 7.21 -10.99
C ALA A 607 10.14 6.19 -10.30
N SER A 608 9.88 4.89 -10.45
CA SER A 608 10.67 3.78 -9.94
C SER A 608 12.04 3.72 -10.60
N ALA A 609 12.13 3.98 -11.91
CA ALA A 609 13.40 4.05 -12.63
C ALA A 609 14.30 5.20 -12.13
N ILE A 610 13.75 6.41 -11.98
CA ILE A 610 14.47 7.54 -11.39
C ILE A 610 14.88 7.22 -9.94
N GLN A 611 13.98 6.65 -9.13
CA GLN A 611 14.28 6.28 -7.75
C GLN A 611 15.42 5.25 -7.66
N ALA A 612 15.50 4.32 -8.61
CA ALA A 612 16.57 3.33 -8.73
C ALA A 612 17.85 3.89 -9.40
N GLY A 613 17.94 5.20 -9.61
CA GLY A 613 19.13 5.89 -10.14
C GLY A 613 19.37 5.71 -11.63
N TYR A 614 18.33 5.38 -12.41
CA TYR A 614 18.41 5.27 -13.86
C TYR A 614 17.96 6.57 -14.55
N GLU A 615 18.38 6.73 -15.80
CA GLU A 615 17.83 7.71 -16.74
C GLU A 615 16.76 7.05 -17.61
N THR A 616 15.64 7.74 -17.82
CA THR A 616 14.50 7.20 -18.59
C THR A 616 14.47 7.79 -19.99
N VAL A 617 14.28 6.94 -21.01
CA VAL A 617 14.06 7.36 -22.40
C VAL A 617 12.70 6.86 -22.87
N THR A 618 11.82 7.79 -23.24
CA THR A 618 10.46 7.46 -23.69
C THR A 618 10.47 6.79 -25.06
N ILE A 619 9.67 5.76 -25.27
CA ILE A 619 9.39 5.14 -26.58
C ILE A 619 8.00 5.56 -27.06
N ASP A 620 7.89 5.92 -28.33
CA ASP A 620 6.65 6.40 -28.92
C ASP A 620 5.61 5.27 -29.10
N CYS A 621 4.33 5.67 -29.10
CA CYS A 621 3.22 4.79 -29.45
C CYS A 621 2.54 5.27 -30.75
N ASP A 622 2.06 4.33 -31.56
CA ASP A 622 1.34 4.64 -32.80
C ASP A 622 -0.10 5.12 -32.55
N ALA A 623 -0.81 5.49 -33.63
CA ALA A 623 -2.21 5.94 -33.54
C ALA A 623 -3.19 4.84 -33.08
N HIS A 624 -2.75 3.57 -33.08
CA HIS A 624 -3.50 2.41 -32.60
C HIS A 624 -3.13 2.01 -31.17
N GLY A 625 -2.21 2.74 -30.54
CA GLY A 625 -1.79 2.55 -29.16
C GLY A 625 -0.71 1.48 -28.95
N ASN A 626 -0.10 0.94 -30.01
CA ASN A 626 1.02 -0.01 -29.91
C ASN A 626 2.34 0.73 -29.75
N VAL A 627 3.35 0.09 -29.14
CA VAL A 627 4.71 0.61 -29.13
C VAL A 627 5.28 0.60 -30.56
N VAL A 628 5.93 1.69 -30.96
CA VAL A 628 6.58 1.78 -32.28
C VAL A 628 7.90 1.01 -32.23
N LEU A 629 7.94 -0.18 -32.83
CA LEU A 629 9.11 -1.07 -32.81
C LEU A 629 10.34 -0.42 -33.45
N GLU A 630 10.18 0.38 -34.51
CA GLU A 630 11.30 1.09 -35.14
C GLU A 630 11.93 2.13 -34.21
N ASP A 631 11.11 2.81 -33.40
CA ASP A 631 11.58 3.80 -32.42
C ASP A 631 12.27 3.11 -31.24
N LEU A 632 11.73 1.98 -30.76
CA LEU A 632 12.39 1.12 -29.78
C LEU A 632 13.78 0.69 -30.29
N GLN A 633 13.86 0.19 -31.53
CA GLN A 633 15.11 -0.22 -32.15
C GLN A 633 16.11 0.94 -32.25
N ALA A 634 15.66 2.10 -32.75
CA ALA A 634 16.51 3.27 -32.89
C ALA A 634 17.07 3.76 -31.55
N LYS A 635 16.25 3.80 -30.49
CA LYS A 635 16.67 4.22 -29.15
C LYS A 635 17.55 3.16 -28.47
N ALA A 636 17.25 1.87 -28.65
CA ALA A 636 18.10 0.78 -28.18
C ALA A 636 19.49 0.81 -28.86
N ASP A 637 19.56 1.09 -30.16
CA ASP A 637 20.83 1.25 -30.89
C ASP A 637 21.61 2.49 -30.43
N LEU A 638 20.92 3.61 -30.24
CA LEU A 638 21.51 4.87 -29.77
C LEU A 638 22.14 4.70 -28.37
N HIS A 639 21.47 3.96 -27.49
CA HIS A 639 21.88 3.80 -26.09
C HIS A 639 22.57 2.46 -25.79
N LYS A 640 22.90 1.63 -26.80
CA LYS A 640 23.35 0.23 -26.63
C LYS A 640 24.47 0.02 -25.59
N ASP A 641 25.40 0.97 -25.48
CA ASP A 641 26.56 0.86 -24.58
C ASP A 641 26.16 1.17 -23.12
N ASN A 642 25.07 1.91 -22.91
CA ASN A 642 24.56 2.30 -21.59
C ASN A 642 23.15 1.74 -21.28
N LEU A 643 22.59 0.90 -22.16
CA LEU A 643 21.24 0.36 -22.03
C LEU A 643 21.20 -0.65 -20.88
N ALA A 644 20.53 -0.29 -19.79
CA ALA A 644 20.28 -1.18 -18.67
C ALA A 644 19.08 -2.09 -18.94
N GLY A 645 18.03 -1.57 -19.57
CA GLY A 645 16.84 -2.36 -19.87
C GLY A 645 15.66 -1.58 -20.43
N CYS A 646 14.50 -2.24 -20.42
CA CYS A 646 13.22 -1.68 -20.84
C CYS A 646 12.14 -2.07 -19.83
N MET A 647 11.20 -1.15 -19.55
CA MET A 647 9.99 -1.45 -18.78
C MET A 647 8.78 -1.48 -19.71
N ILE A 648 8.11 -2.62 -19.78
CA ILE A 648 6.90 -2.82 -20.58
C ILE A 648 5.72 -3.19 -19.67
N THR A 649 4.49 -2.90 -20.08
CA THR A 649 3.27 -3.44 -19.44
C THR A 649 2.57 -4.34 -20.46
N TYR A 650 2.15 -5.54 -20.05
CA TYR A 650 1.52 -6.48 -20.98
C TYR A 650 0.27 -7.15 -20.36
N PRO A 651 -0.88 -7.19 -21.08
CA PRO A 651 -1.22 -6.29 -22.20
C PRO A 651 -1.02 -4.83 -21.80
N SER A 652 -0.84 -3.95 -22.78
CA SER A 652 -0.51 -2.55 -22.51
C SER A 652 -1.61 -1.86 -21.70
N THR A 653 -1.31 -0.71 -21.10
CA THR A 653 -2.28 0.14 -20.39
C THR A 653 -3.40 0.64 -21.31
N HIS A 654 -3.28 0.47 -22.63
CA HIS A 654 -4.36 0.70 -23.59
C HIS A 654 -5.37 -0.46 -23.67
N GLY A 655 -5.16 -1.53 -22.91
CA GLY A 655 -6.03 -2.70 -22.87
C GLY A 655 -5.90 -3.61 -24.11
N ILE A 656 -4.76 -3.62 -24.79
CA ILE A 656 -4.54 -4.41 -26.03
C ILE A 656 -3.30 -5.30 -25.96
N PHE A 657 -3.36 -6.45 -26.63
CA PHE A 657 -2.23 -7.36 -26.81
C PHE A 657 -1.42 -6.97 -28.04
N GLU A 658 -0.20 -6.50 -27.83
CA GLU A 658 0.73 -6.18 -28.91
C GLU A 658 1.31 -7.47 -29.52
N LYS A 659 1.34 -7.55 -30.85
CA LYS A 659 1.79 -8.76 -31.58
C LYS A 659 3.31 -8.97 -31.52
N GLU A 660 4.06 -7.89 -31.38
CA GLU A 660 5.51 -7.84 -31.56
C GLU A 660 6.30 -7.93 -30.24
N ILE A 661 5.63 -8.25 -29.13
CA ILE A 661 6.22 -8.23 -27.79
C ILE A 661 7.50 -9.07 -27.65
N LYS A 662 7.55 -10.26 -28.28
CA LYS A 662 8.75 -11.11 -28.30
C LYS A 662 9.92 -10.47 -29.05
N GLU A 663 9.62 -9.75 -30.14
CA GLU A 663 10.66 -9.02 -30.88
C GLU A 663 11.15 -7.83 -30.07
N MET A 664 10.26 -7.10 -29.38
CA MET A 664 10.65 -6.03 -28.45
C MET A 664 11.62 -6.53 -27.37
N CYS A 665 11.33 -7.66 -26.72
CA CYS A 665 12.22 -8.26 -25.73
C CYS A 665 13.58 -8.60 -26.35
N LYS A 666 13.58 -9.24 -27.52
CA LYS A 666 14.78 -9.62 -28.26
C LYS A 666 15.65 -8.41 -28.62
N VAL A 667 15.06 -7.31 -29.11
CA VAL A 667 15.78 -6.08 -29.42
C VAL A 667 16.55 -5.56 -28.21
N VAL A 668 15.92 -5.55 -27.03
CA VAL A 668 16.56 -5.11 -25.78
C VAL A 668 17.70 -6.05 -25.37
N HIS A 669 17.46 -7.37 -25.43
CA HIS A 669 18.45 -8.40 -25.09
C HIS A 669 19.67 -8.36 -26.02
N GLU A 670 19.48 -8.16 -27.33
CA GLU A 670 20.58 -8.05 -28.30
C GLU A 670 21.52 -6.86 -28.05
N LYS A 671 21.07 -5.85 -27.29
CA LYS A 671 21.89 -4.70 -26.86
C LYS A 671 22.41 -4.83 -25.42
N GLY A 672 22.20 -5.98 -24.78
CA GLY A 672 22.67 -6.28 -23.42
C GLY A 672 21.79 -5.72 -22.30
N GLY A 673 20.60 -5.20 -22.62
CA GLY A 673 19.62 -4.77 -21.62
C GLY A 673 18.84 -5.95 -21.03
N GLN A 674 18.10 -5.68 -19.97
CA GLN A 674 17.11 -6.59 -19.36
C GLN A 674 15.68 -6.08 -19.60
N VAL A 675 14.69 -6.97 -19.58
CA VAL A 675 13.29 -6.65 -19.79
C VAL A 675 12.53 -6.80 -18.48
N TYR A 676 12.05 -5.68 -17.97
CA TYR A 676 11.12 -5.61 -16.86
C TYR A 676 9.69 -5.58 -17.39
N MET A 677 8.83 -6.50 -16.93
CA MET A 677 7.40 -6.46 -17.19
C MET A 677 6.64 -6.00 -15.96
N ASP A 678 5.88 -4.92 -16.11
CA ASP A 678 4.81 -4.55 -15.19
C ASP A 678 3.66 -5.56 -15.33
N GLY A 679 3.46 -6.35 -14.27
CA GLY A 679 2.44 -7.39 -14.20
C GLY A 679 1.12 -6.94 -13.59
N ALA A 680 0.84 -5.64 -13.49
CA ALA A 680 -0.46 -5.12 -13.05
C ALA A 680 -1.64 -5.68 -13.86
N ASN A 681 -1.40 -5.97 -15.14
CA ASN A 681 -2.41 -6.47 -16.08
C ASN A 681 -2.39 -8.01 -16.23
N MET A 682 -1.82 -8.75 -15.27
CA MET A 682 -1.76 -10.21 -15.29
C MET A 682 -3.14 -10.88 -15.30
N ASN A 683 -4.22 -10.18 -14.90
CA ASN A 683 -5.59 -10.71 -14.99
C ASN A 683 -6.04 -11.02 -16.43
N ALA A 684 -5.32 -10.53 -17.44
CA ALA A 684 -5.54 -10.90 -18.84
C ALA A 684 -4.63 -12.06 -19.32
N GLN A 685 -3.68 -12.52 -18.51
CA GLN A 685 -2.64 -13.48 -18.90
C GLN A 685 -2.77 -14.85 -18.24
N VAL A 686 -3.12 -14.92 -16.95
CA VAL A 686 -3.00 -16.15 -16.15
C VAL A 686 -3.63 -17.35 -16.85
N GLY A 687 -2.81 -18.37 -17.14
CA GLY A 687 -3.21 -19.62 -17.79
C GLY A 687 -3.32 -19.57 -19.32
N LEU A 688 -3.10 -18.42 -19.96
CA LEU A 688 -3.15 -18.24 -21.42
C LEU A 688 -1.79 -17.86 -22.02
N THR A 689 -1.03 -17.02 -21.32
CA THR A 689 0.35 -16.60 -21.61
C THR A 689 1.05 -16.26 -20.29
N ASN A 690 2.35 -15.99 -20.30
CA ASN A 690 3.04 -15.51 -19.10
C ASN A 690 4.32 -14.70 -19.44
N PRO A 691 4.80 -13.85 -18.52
CA PRO A 691 5.98 -13.00 -18.73
C PRO A 691 7.25 -13.78 -19.12
N GLY A 692 7.54 -14.90 -18.46
CA GLY A 692 8.72 -15.71 -18.76
C GLY A 692 8.70 -16.25 -20.19
N PHE A 693 7.54 -16.69 -20.68
CA PHE A 693 7.39 -17.21 -22.05
C PHE A 693 7.45 -16.14 -23.13
N ILE A 694 7.05 -14.90 -22.84
CA ILE A 694 7.17 -13.77 -23.78
C ILE A 694 8.57 -13.13 -23.78
N GLY A 695 9.44 -13.51 -22.84
CA GLY A 695 10.85 -13.10 -22.80
C GLY A 695 11.15 -11.94 -21.85
N ALA A 696 10.31 -11.70 -20.85
CA ALA A 696 10.69 -10.81 -19.74
C ALA A 696 11.71 -11.50 -18.83
N ASP A 697 12.58 -10.71 -18.17
CA ASP A 697 13.56 -11.21 -17.20
C ASP A 697 13.08 -11.07 -15.75
N VAL A 698 12.24 -10.07 -15.48
CA VAL A 698 11.65 -9.81 -14.17
C VAL A 698 10.25 -9.24 -14.33
N CYS A 699 9.34 -9.63 -13.43
CA CYS A 699 7.99 -9.11 -13.37
C CYS A 699 7.56 -8.89 -11.93
N HIS A 700 6.96 -7.75 -11.61
CA HIS A 700 6.20 -7.65 -10.36
C HIS A 700 4.76 -8.07 -10.58
N LEU A 701 4.11 -8.59 -9.54
CA LEU A 701 2.67 -8.86 -9.54
C LEU A 701 1.96 -7.93 -8.56
N ASN A 702 0.82 -7.35 -8.94
CA ASN A 702 -0.07 -6.74 -7.95
C ASN A 702 -1.00 -7.81 -7.37
N LEU A 703 -0.66 -8.35 -6.19
CA LEU A 703 -1.52 -9.33 -5.53
C LEU A 703 -2.89 -8.73 -5.16
N HIS A 704 -2.91 -7.43 -4.86
CA HIS A 704 -4.10 -6.62 -4.58
C HIS A 704 -4.90 -6.20 -5.83
N LYS A 705 -4.57 -6.76 -6.99
CA LYS A 705 -5.35 -6.63 -8.22
C LYS A 705 -5.69 -8.04 -8.73
N THR A 706 -4.72 -8.72 -9.31
CA THR A 706 -4.93 -10.01 -9.98
C THR A 706 -5.27 -11.14 -9.01
N PHE A 707 -4.74 -11.09 -7.77
CA PHE A 707 -4.79 -12.22 -6.84
C PHE A 707 -5.55 -11.93 -5.53
N ALA A 708 -6.65 -11.18 -5.68
CA ALA A 708 -7.73 -11.02 -4.71
C ALA A 708 -7.41 -10.35 -3.35
N ILE A 709 -6.17 -9.91 -3.08
CA ILE A 709 -5.93 -9.06 -1.90
C ILE A 709 -6.81 -7.81 -1.99
N PRO A 710 -7.51 -7.41 -0.90
CA PRO A 710 -8.43 -6.30 -0.92
C PRO A 710 -7.74 -4.95 -1.12
N HIS A 711 -8.41 -4.06 -1.85
CA HIS A 711 -7.92 -2.73 -2.22
C HIS A 711 -7.79 -1.76 -1.03
N GLY A 712 -8.52 -1.97 0.06
CA GLY A 712 -8.33 -1.32 1.36
C GLY A 712 -8.53 0.20 1.41
N GLY A 713 -9.28 0.77 0.46
CA GLY A 713 -9.41 2.23 0.32
C GLY A 713 -8.14 2.91 -0.22
N GLY A 714 -7.18 2.14 -0.74
CA GLY A 714 -5.86 2.61 -1.20
C GLY A 714 -4.67 1.92 -0.54
N GLY A 715 -4.83 0.69 -0.05
CA GLY A 715 -3.84 -0.12 0.64
C GLY A 715 -4.44 -0.95 1.78
N PRO A 716 -4.02 -2.20 1.99
CA PRO A 716 -2.67 -2.69 1.70
C PRO A 716 -2.47 -3.19 0.27
N GLY A 717 -1.20 -3.35 -0.11
CA GLY A 717 -0.80 -4.08 -1.29
C GLY A 717 0.38 -4.99 -0.98
N GLU A 718 0.63 -5.93 -1.87
CA GLU A 718 1.84 -6.74 -1.90
C GLU A 718 2.27 -6.86 -3.37
N GLY A 719 3.58 -6.78 -3.62
CA GLY A 719 4.18 -6.58 -4.93
C GLY A 719 5.34 -7.52 -5.23
N PRO A 720 5.20 -8.84 -5.07
CA PRO A 720 6.31 -9.77 -5.21
C PRO A 720 6.90 -9.68 -6.62
N ILE A 721 8.22 -9.82 -6.71
CA ILE A 721 8.91 -9.95 -8.00
C ILE A 721 9.19 -11.41 -8.30
N CYS A 722 8.89 -11.81 -9.54
CA CYS A 722 9.26 -13.10 -10.11
C CYS A 722 10.36 -12.87 -11.15
N VAL A 723 11.40 -13.69 -11.15
CA VAL A 723 12.62 -13.44 -11.94
C VAL A 723 13.13 -14.66 -12.69
N ALA A 724 13.80 -14.42 -13.81
CA ALA A 724 14.56 -15.41 -14.55
C ALA A 724 15.74 -15.94 -13.71
N GLU A 725 16.23 -17.12 -14.07
CA GLU A 725 17.21 -17.87 -13.29
C GLU A 725 18.49 -17.08 -12.97
N HIS A 726 19.01 -16.30 -13.93
CA HIS A 726 20.23 -15.52 -13.75
C HIS A 726 20.09 -14.33 -12.79
N LEU A 727 18.86 -13.94 -12.43
CA LEU A 727 18.59 -12.84 -11.50
C LEU A 727 18.36 -13.30 -10.06
N ILE A 728 18.17 -14.61 -9.81
CA ILE A 728 17.89 -15.17 -8.46
C ILE A 728 18.93 -14.72 -7.42
N PRO A 729 20.25 -14.74 -7.69
CA PRO A 729 21.26 -14.36 -6.68
C PRO A 729 21.23 -12.89 -6.25
N PHE A 730 20.42 -12.06 -6.92
CA PHE A 730 20.35 -10.61 -6.70
C PHE A 730 18.98 -10.16 -6.17
N LEU A 731 18.10 -11.11 -5.84
CA LEU A 731 16.82 -10.83 -5.19
C LEU A 731 17.03 -10.09 -3.85
N PRO A 732 16.01 -9.36 -3.35
CA PRO A 732 16.04 -8.73 -2.04
C PRO A 732 16.40 -9.69 -0.90
N HIS A 733 17.38 -9.30 -0.08
CA HIS A 733 17.79 -9.96 1.17
C HIS A 733 17.42 -9.10 2.40
N HIS A 734 17.56 -9.63 3.61
CA HIS A 734 17.19 -8.91 4.83
C HIS A 734 18.17 -9.17 6.00
N PRO A 735 18.66 -8.13 6.70
CA PRO A 735 19.67 -8.27 7.74
C PRO A 735 19.25 -9.21 8.89
N GLU A 736 17.97 -9.18 9.27
CA GLU A 736 17.43 -10.03 10.34
C GLU A 736 17.06 -11.46 9.90
N LEU A 737 17.11 -11.77 8.60
CA LEU A 737 16.80 -13.12 8.09
C LEU A 737 18.08 -13.90 7.77
N ASP A 738 18.99 -13.28 7.01
CA ASP A 738 20.19 -13.94 6.47
C ASP A 738 21.49 -13.14 6.69
N GLY A 739 21.43 -12.01 7.40
CA GLY A 739 22.57 -11.13 7.66
C GLY A 739 23.00 -10.29 6.46
N SER A 740 22.35 -10.42 5.31
CA SER A 740 22.66 -9.65 4.10
C SER A 740 21.78 -8.40 4.01
N THR A 741 22.38 -7.31 3.53
CA THR A 741 21.69 -6.03 3.26
C THR A 741 21.49 -5.80 1.76
N VAL A 742 21.82 -6.80 0.93
CA VAL A 742 21.71 -6.69 -0.53
C VAL A 742 20.24 -6.46 -0.89
N ASN A 743 19.96 -5.34 -1.56
CA ASN A 743 18.64 -5.01 -2.06
C ASN A 743 17.52 -5.10 -1.01
N THR A 744 17.78 -4.77 0.26
CA THR A 744 16.70 -4.70 1.27
C THR A 744 15.75 -3.55 0.92
N VAL A 745 14.48 -3.85 0.64
CA VAL A 745 13.47 -2.90 0.13
C VAL A 745 12.28 -2.65 1.06
N ALA A 746 12.12 -3.43 2.13
CA ALA A 746 11.03 -3.29 3.11
C ALA A 746 11.55 -3.51 4.54
N SER A 747 10.75 -3.10 5.53
CA SER A 747 11.07 -3.25 6.96
C SER A 747 11.07 -4.70 7.45
N ALA A 748 10.33 -5.58 6.78
CA ALA A 748 10.21 -7.00 7.14
C ALA A 748 10.68 -7.89 5.99
N PRO A 749 11.16 -9.12 6.27
CA PRO A 749 11.81 -9.95 5.25
C PRO A 749 10.88 -10.38 4.11
N PHE A 750 9.59 -10.52 4.42
CA PHE A 750 8.54 -10.98 3.50
C PHE A 750 7.41 -9.96 3.34
N GLY A 751 7.73 -8.67 3.42
CA GLY A 751 6.76 -7.60 3.22
C GLY A 751 5.57 -7.75 4.17
N SER A 752 4.36 -7.71 3.62
CA SER A 752 3.10 -7.90 4.36
C SER A 752 2.69 -9.38 4.38
N ALA A 753 3.47 -10.22 5.05
CA ALA A 753 3.26 -11.68 5.06
C ALA A 753 1.84 -12.10 5.49
N GLY A 754 1.20 -11.36 6.39
CA GLY A 754 -0.14 -11.70 6.90
C GLY A 754 -1.28 -11.63 5.90
N ILE A 755 -1.10 -10.99 4.74
CA ILE A 755 -2.12 -10.97 3.67
C ILE A 755 -1.86 -11.98 2.54
N LEU A 756 -0.73 -12.71 2.58
CA LEU A 756 -0.43 -13.79 1.62
C LEU A 756 -1.45 -14.95 1.64
N PRO A 757 -2.11 -15.31 2.76
CA PRO A 757 -3.16 -16.32 2.75
C PRO A 757 -4.25 -16.05 1.71
N ILE A 758 -4.59 -14.77 1.45
CA ILE A 758 -5.65 -14.42 0.49
C ILE A 758 -5.30 -14.91 -0.92
N THR A 759 -4.11 -14.55 -1.39
CA THR A 759 -3.63 -14.98 -2.71
C THR A 759 -3.42 -16.50 -2.78
N TYR A 760 -2.92 -17.10 -1.70
CA TYR A 760 -2.78 -18.56 -1.63
C TYR A 760 -4.15 -19.25 -1.75
N GLY A 761 -5.16 -18.78 -1.02
CA GLY A 761 -6.53 -19.27 -1.11
C GLY A 761 -7.14 -19.10 -2.49
N TYR A 762 -6.97 -17.93 -3.11
CA TYR A 762 -7.43 -17.68 -4.49
C TYR A 762 -6.88 -18.72 -5.48
N ILE A 763 -5.57 -19.00 -5.42
CA ILE A 763 -4.92 -19.98 -6.28
C ILE A 763 -5.37 -21.40 -5.95
N ARG A 764 -5.38 -21.78 -4.67
CA ARG A 764 -5.72 -23.15 -4.23
C ARG A 764 -7.17 -23.51 -4.44
N MET A 765 -8.10 -22.57 -4.31
CA MET A 765 -9.53 -22.83 -4.49
C MET A 765 -9.97 -22.78 -5.96
N LEU A 766 -9.25 -22.07 -6.82
CA LEU A 766 -9.52 -22.06 -8.26
C LEU A 766 -8.77 -23.17 -9.03
N GLY A 767 -7.54 -23.47 -8.61
CA GLY A 767 -6.62 -24.33 -9.36
C GLY A 767 -6.37 -23.82 -10.79
N ALA A 768 -5.69 -24.64 -11.61
CA ALA A 768 -5.33 -24.27 -12.98
C ALA A 768 -6.55 -23.97 -13.89
N GLU A 769 -7.62 -24.80 -13.79
CA GLU A 769 -8.84 -24.64 -14.60
C GLU A 769 -9.57 -23.34 -14.26
N GLY A 770 -9.80 -23.09 -12.96
CA GLY A 770 -10.53 -21.91 -12.49
C GLY A 770 -9.78 -20.61 -12.77
N LEU A 771 -8.47 -20.58 -12.57
CA LEU A 771 -7.63 -19.41 -12.87
C LEU A 771 -7.66 -19.07 -14.37
N THR A 772 -7.51 -20.07 -15.23
CA THR A 772 -7.57 -19.88 -16.69
C THR A 772 -8.96 -19.40 -17.11
N HIS A 773 -10.03 -19.96 -16.51
CA HIS A 773 -11.39 -19.57 -16.82
C HIS A 773 -11.70 -18.14 -16.36
N ALA A 774 -11.21 -17.73 -15.18
CA ALA A 774 -11.32 -16.36 -14.68
C ALA A 774 -10.74 -15.35 -15.70
N THR A 775 -9.51 -15.59 -16.17
CA THR A 775 -8.88 -14.77 -17.22
C THR A 775 -9.73 -14.69 -18.50
N LYS A 776 -10.29 -15.81 -18.96
CA LYS A 776 -11.15 -15.84 -20.15
C LYS A 776 -12.42 -15.01 -19.96
N ILE A 777 -13.04 -15.06 -18.78
CA ILE A 777 -14.26 -14.30 -18.47
C ILE A 777 -13.97 -12.80 -18.27
N ALA A 778 -12.82 -12.42 -17.70
CA ALA A 778 -12.42 -11.01 -17.65
C ALA A 778 -12.33 -10.40 -19.06
N ILE A 779 -11.73 -11.12 -20.02
CA ILE A 779 -11.67 -10.71 -21.44
C ILE A 779 -13.07 -10.71 -22.08
N LEU A 780 -13.91 -11.71 -21.79
CA LEU A 780 -15.30 -11.77 -22.27
C LEU A 780 -16.09 -10.54 -21.81
N ASN A 781 -16.04 -10.22 -20.52
CA ASN A 781 -16.79 -9.12 -19.92
C ASN A 781 -16.39 -7.77 -20.53
N ALA A 782 -15.08 -7.54 -20.70
CA ALA A 782 -14.59 -6.31 -21.34
C ALA A 782 -15.01 -6.19 -22.82
N ASN A 783 -14.91 -7.29 -23.59
CA ASN A 783 -15.33 -7.28 -25.00
C ASN A 783 -16.85 -7.16 -25.15
N TYR A 784 -17.63 -7.69 -24.20
CA TYR A 784 -19.08 -7.51 -24.16
C TYR A 784 -19.43 -6.03 -23.99
N LEU A 785 -18.82 -5.34 -23.02
CA LEU A 785 -19.02 -3.90 -22.82
C LEU A 785 -18.54 -3.09 -24.05
N ALA A 786 -17.41 -3.45 -24.64
CA ALA A 786 -16.88 -2.81 -25.84
C ALA A 786 -17.85 -2.89 -27.03
N GLU A 787 -18.61 -3.98 -27.14
CA GLU A 787 -19.63 -4.17 -28.17
C GLU A 787 -20.95 -3.45 -27.84
N CYS A 788 -21.32 -3.36 -26.56
CA CYS A 788 -22.47 -2.59 -26.11
C CYS A 788 -22.32 -1.08 -26.35
N PHE A 789 -21.11 -0.54 -26.24
CA PHE A 789 -20.84 0.89 -26.38
C PHE A 789 -20.36 1.33 -27.77
N LYS A 790 -20.35 0.43 -28.75
CA LYS A 790 -19.78 0.71 -30.09
C LYS A 790 -20.48 1.85 -30.83
N ASP A 791 -21.81 1.96 -30.68
CA ASP A 791 -22.65 2.91 -31.43
C ASP A 791 -22.92 4.21 -30.64
N THR A 792 -22.41 4.30 -29.40
CA THR A 792 -22.55 5.47 -28.52
C THR A 792 -21.19 6.13 -28.30
N TYR A 793 -20.44 5.70 -27.29
CA TYR A 793 -19.15 6.27 -26.90
C TYR A 793 -18.01 5.85 -27.85
N GLY A 794 -18.04 4.60 -28.34
CA GLY A 794 -16.94 4.00 -29.06
C GLY A 794 -15.74 3.65 -28.15
N VAL A 795 -14.76 2.95 -28.73
CA VAL A 795 -13.54 2.51 -28.03
C VAL A 795 -12.31 3.11 -28.72
N VAL A 796 -11.37 3.64 -27.95
CA VAL A 796 -10.18 4.34 -28.46
C VAL A 796 -9.22 3.36 -29.14
N TYR A 797 -8.88 2.25 -28.48
CA TYR A 797 -7.90 1.28 -28.97
C TYR A 797 -8.48 -0.13 -29.04
N ARG A 798 -8.10 -0.87 -30.09
CA ARG A 798 -8.44 -2.28 -30.28
C ARG A 798 -7.21 -2.98 -30.86
N GLY A 799 -7.00 -4.23 -30.45
CA GLY A 799 -5.97 -5.10 -31.03
C GLY A 799 -6.26 -5.39 -32.51
N THR A 800 -5.33 -6.09 -33.17
CA THR A 800 -5.36 -6.28 -34.64
C THR A 800 -6.62 -6.95 -35.18
N SER A 801 -7.30 -7.76 -34.38
CA SER A 801 -8.55 -8.44 -34.75
C SER A 801 -9.81 -7.69 -34.28
N GLY A 802 -9.67 -6.45 -33.80
CA GLY A 802 -10.77 -5.64 -33.30
C GLY A 802 -11.21 -5.94 -31.86
N ARG A 803 -10.44 -6.73 -31.10
CA ARG A 803 -10.73 -7.11 -29.71
C ARG A 803 -9.92 -6.30 -28.71
N VAL A 804 -10.44 -6.19 -27.49
CA VAL A 804 -9.71 -5.68 -26.32
C VAL A 804 -9.27 -6.84 -25.43
N GLY A 805 -8.35 -6.60 -24.49
CA GLY A 805 -7.99 -7.54 -23.43
C GLY A 805 -9.04 -7.55 -22.31
N HIS A 806 -8.59 -7.43 -21.07
CA HIS A 806 -9.45 -7.34 -19.88
C HIS A 806 -10.07 -5.95 -19.61
N GLU A 807 -9.69 -4.92 -20.36
CA GLU A 807 -10.13 -3.54 -20.15
C GLU A 807 -10.29 -2.80 -21.48
N LEU A 808 -11.04 -1.68 -21.47
CA LEU A 808 -11.30 -0.85 -22.64
C LEU A 808 -11.27 0.64 -22.29
N ILE A 809 -11.01 1.50 -23.28
CA ILE A 809 -11.01 2.96 -23.12
C ILE A 809 -12.13 3.57 -23.98
N LEU A 810 -13.05 4.32 -23.36
CA LEU A 810 -14.12 5.04 -24.05
C LEU A 810 -13.65 6.37 -24.66
N GLU A 811 -14.10 6.67 -25.88
CA GLU A 811 -13.73 7.89 -26.61
C GLU A 811 -14.59 9.11 -26.21
N CYS A 812 -14.39 9.59 -24.98
CA CYS A 812 -15.16 10.72 -24.44
C CYS A 812 -14.77 12.08 -25.06
N ARG A 813 -13.65 12.19 -25.79
CA ARG A 813 -13.25 13.48 -26.41
C ARG A 813 -14.21 13.88 -27.52
N LYS A 814 -14.70 12.91 -28.30
CA LYS A 814 -15.75 13.17 -29.32
C LYS A 814 -17.05 13.64 -28.69
N VAL A 815 -17.40 13.10 -27.52
CA VAL A 815 -18.58 13.55 -26.75
C VAL A 815 -18.46 15.02 -26.36
N LYS A 816 -17.28 15.41 -25.87
CA LYS A 816 -16.97 16.80 -25.52
C LYS A 816 -17.05 17.72 -26.74
N ASP A 817 -16.50 17.30 -27.88
CA ASP A 817 -16.50 18.10 -29.10
C ASP A 817 -17.92 18.40 -29.61
N THR A 818 -18.85 17.43 -29.50
CA THR A 818 -20.23 17.60 -30.00
C THR A 818 -21.18 18.24 -28.99
N SER A 819 -21.08 17.90 -27.71
CA SER A 819 -22.05 18.31 -26.67
C SER A 819 -21.51 19.37 -25.70
N GLY A 820 -20.19 19.42 -25.51
CA GLY A 820 -19.53 20.17 -24.42
C GLY A 820 -19.41 19.40 -23.10
N ILE A 821 -20.02 18.21 -22.98
CA ILE A 821 -19.95 17.36 -21.79
C ILE A 821 -18.60 16.65 -21.72
N THR A 822 -17.98 16.66 -20.55
CA THR A 822 -16.66 16.06 -20.34
C THR A 822 -16.75 14.66 -19.72
N GLU A 823 -15.65 13.92 -19.78
CA GLU A 823 -15.47 12.67 -19.07
C GLU A 823 -15.63 12.83 -17.54
N SER A 824 -15.28 13.99 -17.00
CA SER A 824 -15.50 14.31 -15.58
C SER A 824 -16.99 14.47 -15.26
N ASP A 825 -17.79 15.05 -16.15
CA ASP A 825 -19.23 15.18 -15.95
C ASP A 825 -19.90 13.81 -15.97
N ILE A 826 -19.50 12.93 -16.91
CA ILE A 826 -19.94 11.53 -16.95
C ILE A 826 -19.56 10.80 -15.65
N ALA A 827 -18.32 10.96 -15.20
CA ALA A 827 -17.83 10.34 -13.97
C ALA A 827 -18.63 10.77 -12.73
N LYS A 828 -18.98 12.06 -12.62
CA LYS A 828 -19.82 12.54 -11.51
C LYS A 828 -21.27 12.09 -11.66
N ARG A 829 -21.80 12.04 -12.88
CA ARG A 829 -23.17 11.59 -13.13
C ARG A 829 -23.37 10.11 -12.77
N LEU A 830 -22.38 9.26 -13.00
CA LEU A 830 -22.42 7.84 -12.60
C LEU A 830 -22.75 7.63 -11.11
N MET A 831 -22.34 8.57 -10.24
CA MET A 831 -22.63 8.51 -8.81
C MET A 831 -24.12 8.56 -8.51
N ASP A 832 -24.88 9.34 -9.30
CA ASP A 832 -26.33 9.43 -9.13
C ASP A 832 -27.04 8.11 -9.47
N TYR A 833 -26.39 7.25 -10.27
CA TYR A 833 -26.85 5.91 -10.61
C TYR A 833 -26.34 4.84 -9.63
N GLY A 834 -25.59 5.23 -8.60
CA GLY A 834 -25.01 4.31 -7.64
C GLY A 834 -23.78 3.57 -8.18
N TYR A 835 -23.01 4.19 -9.07
CA TYR A 835 -21.73 3.66 -9.56
C TYR A 835 -20.55 4.55 -9.19
N HIS A 836 -19.43 3.91 -8.85
CA HIS A 836 -18.13 4.57 -8.88
C HIS A 836 -17.71 4.77 -10.35
N ALA A 837 -17.06 5.89 -10.66
CA ALA A 837 -16.56 6.13 -12.01
C ALA A 837 -15.42 5.16 -12.38
N PRO A 838 -15.29 4.78 -13.66
CA PRO A 838 -14.09 4.13 -14.17
C PRO A 838 -12.84 5.01 -14.02
N THR A 839 -11.68 4.48 -14.41
CA THR A 839 -10.41 5.23 -14.32
C THR A 839 -10.48 6.45 -15.24
N LEU A 840 -10.23 7.63 -14.67
CA LEU A 840 -10.50 8.92 -15.28
C LEU A 840 -9.23 9.53 -15.90
N SER A 841 -9.28 9.89 -17.18
CA SER A 841 -8.21 10.65 -17.87
C SER A 841 -6.81 10.00 -17.84
N PHE A 842 -6.75 8.67 -17.70
CA PHE A 842 -5.53 7.87 -17.78
C PHE A 842 -5.83 6.54 -18.50
N PRO A 843 -4.93 6.01 -19.36
CA PRO A 843 -3.66 6.61 -19.81
C PRO A 843 -3.85 7.75 -20.82
N VAL A 844 -5.05 7.92 -21.37
CA VAL A 844 -5.38 8.99 -22.32
C VAL A 844 -6.17 10.09 -21.62
N HIS A 845 -5.72 11.33 -21.76
CA HIS A 845 -6.44 12.49 -21.22
C HIS A 845 -7.79 12.67 -21.92
N GLY A 846 -8.86 12.93 -21.16
CA GLY A 846 -10.20 13.15 -21.70
C GLY A 846 -10.99 11.86 -21.98
N THR A 847 -10.62 10.73 -21.39
CA THR A 847 -11.27 9.42 -21.60
C THR A 847 -11.62 8.72 -20.29
N LEU A 848 -12.39 7.62 -20.37
CA LEU A 848 -12.68 6.71 -19.25
C LEU A 848 -12.17 5.31 -19.58
N MET A 849 -11.40 4.70 -18.68
CA MET A 849 -10.89 3.34 -18.82
C MET A 849 -11.64 2.38 -17.87
N ILE A 850 -12.28 1.37 -18.47
CA ILE A 850 -13.22 0.44 -17.84
C ILE A 850 -12.60 -0.95 -17.77
N GLU A 851 -12.59 -1.54 -16.59
CA GLU A 851 -12.24 -2.94 -16.35
C GLU A 851 -13.33 -3.60 -15.50
N PRO A 852 -14.16 -4.50 -16.05
CA PRO A 852 -15.27 -5.11 -15.31
C PRO A 852 -14.85 -6.30 -14.44
N THR A 853 -13.69 -6.90 -14.70
CA THR A 853 -13.25 -8.19 -14.11
C THR A 853 -14.17 -9.37 -14.42
N GLU A 854 -13.77 -10.55 -13.97
CA GLU A 854 -14.51 -11.80 -14.11
C GLU A 854 -15.61 -12.00 -13.06
N SER A 855 -15.57 -11.26 -11.96
CA SER A 855 -16.44 -11.48 -10.80
C SER A 855 -17.83 -10.87 -10.95
N GLU A 856 -18.00 -9.96 -11.90
CA GLU A 856 -19.26 -9.28 -12.12
C GLU A 856 -20.25 -10.12 -12.94
N SER A 857 -21.50 -10.15 -12.47
CA SER A 857 -22.57 -10.87 -13.14
C SER A 857 -23.04 -10.16 -14.41
N LEU A 858 -23.62 -10.91 -15.36
CA LEU A 858 -24.21 -10.31 -16.56
C LEU A 858 -25.32 -9.29 -16.21
N ALA A 859 -26.05 -9.52 -15.11
CA ALA A 859 -27.06 -8.58 -14.63
C ALA A 859 -26.45 -7.23 -14.19
N GLU A 860 -25.28 -7.24 -13.55
CA GLU A 860 -24.57 -6.01 -13.18
C GLU A 860 -23.97 -5.32 -14.40
N LEU A 861 -23.36 -6.08 -15.32
CA LEU A 861 -22.86 -5.53 -16.59
C LEU A 861 -23.99 -4.85 -17.39
N ASN A 862 -25.18 -5.46 -17.44
CA ASN A 862 -26.35 -4.88 -18.08
C ASN A 862 -26.83 -3.61 -17.37
N ARG A 863 -26.86 -3.56 -16.03
CA ARG A 863 -27.20 -2.32 -15.29
C ARG A 863 -26.22 -1.19 -15.60
N PHE A 864 -24.93 -1.50 -15.73
CA PHE A 864 -23.92 -0.53 -16.12
C PHE A 864 -24.12 -0.07 -17.57
N VAL A 865 -24.46 -0.97 -18.49
CA VAL A 865 -24.81 -0.63 -19.89
C VAL A 865 -26.05 0.28 -19.95
N ASP A 866 -27.12 -0.06 -19.23
CA ASP A 866 -28.34 0.74 -19.15
C ASP A 866 -28.07 2.13 -18.58
N THR A 867 -27.21 2.21 -17.57
CA THR A 867 -26.74 3.47 -16.98
C THR A 867 -26.02 4.33 -18.01
N MET A 868 -25.01 3.77 -18.68
CA MET A 868 -24.22 4.49 -19.68
C MET A 868 -25.07 4.91 -20.89
N ASN A 869 -26.05 4.09 -21.28
CA ASN A 869 -27.02 4.46 -22.33
C ASN A 869 -27.96 5.58 -21.87
N GLN A 870 -28.42 5.56 -20.62
CA GLN A 870 -29.25 6.65 -20.10
C GLN A 870 -28.45 7.97 -20.02
N ILE A 871 -27.18 7.91 -19.60
CA ILE A 871 -26.26 9.06 -19.64
C ILE A 871 -26.04 9.56 -21.08
N TRP A 872 -25.98 8.64 -22.05
CA TRP A 872 -25.89 9.00 -23.46
C TRP A 872 -27.12 9.79 -23.95
N GLU A 873 -28.33 9.39 -23.54
CA GLU A 873 -29.54 10.15 -23.83
C GLU A 873 -29.52 11.53 -23.15
N GLU A 874 -29.01 11.63 -21.92
CA GLU A 874 -28.82 12.92 -21.23
C GLU A 874 -27.81 13.84 -21.96
N ILE A 875 -26.75 13.27 -22.54
CA ILE A 875 -25.81 14.00 -23.40
C ILE A 875 -26.53 14.53 -24.64
N LYS A 876 -27.39 13.70 -25.27
CA LYS A 876 -28.18 14.10 -26.44
C LYS A 876 -29.20 15.20 -26.14
N GLU A 877 -29.75 15.23 -24.93
CA GLU A 877 -30.60 16.33 -24.49
C GLU A 877 -29.85 17.66 -24.42
N VAL A 878 -28.58 17.66 -24.00
CA VAL A 878 -27.74 18.87 -24.02
C VAL A 878 -27.36 19.24 -25.45
N GLU A 879 -26.97 18.28 -26.29
CA GLU A 879 -26.62 18.49 -27.70
C GLU A 879 -27.79 19.09 -28.51
N ASN A 880 -29.00 18.61 -28.27
CA ASN A 880 -30.22 19.07 -28.95
C ASN A 880 -30.84 20.32 -28.32
N GLY A 881 -30.30 20.83 -27.21
CA GLY A 881 -30.77 22.04 -26.52
C GLY A 881 -32.03 21.87 -25.68
N THR A 882 -32.40 20.63 -25.31
CA THR A 882 -33.49 20.36 -24.34
C THR A 882 -33.15 20.95 -22.97
N TYR A 883 -31.89 20.80 -22.54
CA TYR A 883 -31.33 21.48 -21.37
C TYR A 883 -30.12 22.31 -21.81
N THR A 884 -29.84 23.39 -21.06
CA THR A 884 -28.71 24.26 -21.37
C THR A 884 -27.38 23.58 -21.01
N LYS A 885 -26.27 24.09 -21.55
CA LYS A 885 -24.93 23.58 -21.21
C LYS A 885 -24.56 23.84 -19.75
N GLU A 886 -25.18 24.85 -19.14
CA GLU A 886 -24.90 25.32 -17.79
C GLU A 886 -25.84 24.72 -16.73
N ASP A 887 -27.06 24.32 -17.10
CA ASP A 887 -28.04 23.72 -16.19
C ASP A 887 -28.62 22.43 -16.77
N ASN A 888 -27.96 21.32 -16.46
CA ASN A 888 -28.33 19.96 -16.83
C ASN A 888 -27.80 18.97 -15.78
N VAL A 889 -28.34 17.75 -15.78
CA VAL A 889 -27.99 16.72 -14.80
C VAL A 889 -26.51 16.31 -14.82
N LEU A 890 -25.79 16.46 -15.95
CA LEU A 890 -24.40 16.02 -16.08
C LEU A 890 -23.44 17.01 -15.43
N VAL A 891 -23.62 18.30 -15.70
CA VAL A 891 -22.76 19.38 -15.17
C VAL A 891 -23.02 19.62 -13.68
N ASN A 892 -24.27 19.44 -13.24
CA ASN A 892 -24.64 19.62 -11.83
C ASN A 892 -24.43 18.36 -10.97
N ALA A 893 -24.11 17.22 -11.58
CA ALA A 893 -23.81 16.01 -10.82
C ALA A 893 -22.54 16.12 -9.96
N PRO A 894 -22.45 15.39 -8.84
CA PRO A 894 -23.50 14.53 -8.29
C PRO A 894 -24.51 15.32 -7.44
N HIS A 895 -25.72 14.78 -7.29
CA HIS A 895 -26.82 15.43 -6.57
C HIS A 895 -26.93 14.90 -5.13
N PRO A 896 -26.45 15.63 -4.10
CA PRO A 896 -26.49 15.18 -2.73
C PRO A 896 -27.90 15.14 -2.14
N GLU A 897 -28.09 14.29 -1.13
CA GLU A 897 -29.37 14.09 -0.44
C GLU A 897 -30.00 15.43 -0.01
N TYR A 898 -29.20 16.34 0.55
CA TYR A 898 -29.69 17.61 1.06
C TYR A 898 -30.19 18.56 -0.04
N GLU A 899 -29.70 18.43 -1.28
CA GLU A 899 -30.18 19.20 -2.42
C GLU A 899 -31.49 18.61 -2.94
N VAL A 900 -31.53 17.29 -3.09
CA VAL A 900 -32.72 16.55 -3.58
C VAL A 900 -33.92 16.72 -2.63
N CYS A 901 -33.65 16.74 -1.32
CA CYS A 901 -34.67 16.86 -0.27
C CYS A 901 -34.98 18.31 0.13
N ALA A 902 -34.34 19.32 -0.47
CA ALA A 902 -34.59 20.72 -0.16
C ALA A 902 -36.05 21.13 -0.44
N ASP A 903 -36.52 22.23 0.16
CA ASP A 903 -37.86 22.77 -0.15
C ASP A 903 -37.90 23.39 -1.56
N GLU A 904 -36.82 24.03 -1.97
CA GLU A 904 -36.67 24.65 -3.29
C GLU A 904 -35.90 23.74 -4.25
N TRP A 905 -36.25 23.77 -5.55
CA TRP A 905 -35.50 23.10 -6.61
C TRP A 905 -35.31 24.09 -7.76
N LYS A 906 -34.06 24.43 -8.06
CA LYS A 906 -33.69 25.54 -8.96
C LYS A 906 -33.20 25.07 -10.34
N HIS A 907 -33.31 23.78 -10.63
CA HIS A 907 -32.90 23.19 -11.89
C HIS A 907 -34.07 23.04 -12.86
N ALA A 908 -33.78 23.16 -14.16
CA ALA A 908 -34.76 22.99 -15.23
C ALA A 908 -35.28 21.55 -15.38
N TYR A 909 -34.57 20.55 -14.86
CA TYR A 909 -34.96 19.13 -14.87
C TYR A 909 -35.57 18.71 -13.54
N PRO A 910 -36.43 17.68 -13.49
CA PRO A 910 -37.08 17.25 -12.25
C PRO A 910 -36.13 16.47 -11.31
N ARG A 911 -36.38 16.54 -10.00
CA ARG A 911 -35.67 15.76 -8.96
C ARG A 911 -35.61 14.26 -9.23
N SER A 912 -36.69 13.70 -9.77
CA SER A 912 -36.73 12.28 -10.13
C SER A 912 -35.66 11.93 -11.15
N LYS A 913 -35.37 12.81 -12.10
CA LYS A 913 -34.30 12.62 -13.07
C LYS A 913 -32.92 12.71 -12.42
N ALA A 914 -32.74 13.62 -11.47
CA ALA A 914 -31.49 13.74 -10.71
C ALA A 914 -31.23 12.49 -9.86
N ALA A 915 -32.18 12.09 -9.02
CA ALA A 915 -31.97 11.10 -7.96
C ALA A 915 -32.34 9.65 -8.34
N TYR A 916 -33.33 9.46 -9.21
CA TYR A 916 -33.88 8.14 -9.58
C TYR A 916 -33.97 7.97 -11.11
N PRO A 917 -32.85 8.10 -11.84
CA PRO A 917 -32.87 8.05 -13.30
C PRO A 917 -33.29 6.69 -13.87
N LEU A 918 -33.10 5.59 -13.13
CA LEU A 918 -33.52 4.24 -13.50
C LEU A 918 -34.18 3.51 -12.33
N GLN A 919 -34.99 2.49 -12.62
CA GLN A 919 -35.78 1.79 -11.61
C GLN A 919 -34.91 1.11 -10.53
N PHE A 920 -33.81 0.44 -10.91
CA PHE A 920 -32.94 -0.21 -9.94
C PHE A 920 -32.26 0.79 -8.97
N VAL A 921 -32.05 2.03 -9.41
CA VAL A 921 -31.51 3.11 -8.56
C VAL A 921 -32.53 3.51 -7.50
N LYS A 922 -33.82 3.51 -7.85
CA LYS A 922 -34.91 3.77 -6.90
C LYS A 922 -35.04 2.65 -5.87
N ASP A 923 -34.84 1.40 -6.29
CA ASP A 923 -34.98 0.23 -5.44
C ASP A 923 -33.82 0.11 -4.42
N ASN A 924 -32.62 0.58 -4.77
CA ASN A 924 -31.43 0.55 -3.92
C ASN A 924 -30.57 1.82 -4.05
N LYS A 925 -31.09 2.97 -3.59
CA LYS A 925 -30.38 4.26 -3.72
C LYS A 925 -29.19 4.35 -2.77
N PHE A 926 -28.00 4.54 -3.34
CA PHE A 926 -26.85 5.07 -2.61
C PHE A 926 -26.95 6.60 -2.55
N TRP A 927 -26.97 7.18 -1.35
CA TRP A 927 -27.12 8.62 -1.15
C TRP A 927 -25.78 9.35 -1.15
N ILE A 928 -25.69 10.40 -1.97
CA ILE A 928 -24.51 11.24 -2.07
C ILE A 928 -24.50 12.25 -0.91
N ASN A 929 -23.35 12.37 -0.24
CA ASN A 929 -23.22 13.15 0.99
C ASN A 929 -22.80 14.61 0.76
N VAL A 930 -22.07 14.88 -0.32
CA VAL A 930 -21.57 16.21 -0.71
C VAL A 930 -21.74 16.39 -2.22
N ALA A 931 -22.00 17.61 -2.67
CA ALA A 931 -22.01 17.92 -4.10
C ALA A 931 -20.58 17.85 -4.67
N ARG A 932 -20.43 18.20 -5.96
CA ARG A 932 -19.12 18.25 -6.64
C ARG A 932 -18.11 19.06 -5.81
N VAL A 933 -16.98 18.45 -5.46
CA VAL A 933 -15.96 19.07 -4.59
C VAL A 933 -15.09 20.06 -5.37
N ASP A 934 -14.83 21.24 -4.78
CA ASP A 934 -13.91 22.23 -5.34
C ASP A 934 -12.45 21.86 -5.03
N ASN A 935 -11.82 21.16 -5.97
CA ASN A 935 -10.42 20.74 -5.83
C ASN A 935 -9.44 21.91 -5.74
N ALA A 936 -9.70 22.99 -6.46
CA ALA A 936 -8.78 24.12 -6.56
C ALA A 936 -8.84 25.02 -5.32
N PHE A 937 -10.01 25.16 -4.70
CA PHE A 937 -10.15 25.85 -3.42
C PHE A 937 -9.36 25.16 -2.32
N GLY A 938 -9.48 23.84 -2.18
CA GLY A 938 -8.75 23.07 -1.16
C GLY A 938 -7.23 23.17 -1.31
N ASP A 939 -6.70 23.10 -2.53
CA ASP A 939 -5.25 23.25 -2.76
C ASP A 939 -4.73 24.67 -2.46
N ARG A 940 -5.58 25.71 -2.60
CA ARG A 940 -5.24 27.10 -2.21
C ARG A 940 -5.39 27.35 -0.71
N ASN A 941 -6.29 26.64 -0.04
CA ASN A 941 -6.61 26.77 1.38
C ASN A 941 -6.36 25.44 2.08
N LEU A 942 -5.10 25.01 2.08
CA LEU A 942 -4.71 23.69 2.53
C LEU A 942 -4.91 23.58 4.05
N ILE A 943 -5.85 22.73 4.46
CA ILE A 943 -6.09 22.34 5.86
C ILE A 943 -5.96 20.82 5.92
N THR A 944 -4.96 20.33 6.66
CA THR A 944 -4.56 18.91 6.71
C THR A 944 -4.57 18.31 8.12
N CYS A 945 -4.83 19.13 9.13
CA CYS A 945 -5.06 18.74 10.52
C CYS A 945 -6.42 19.29 10.96
N LEU A 946 -7.22 18.47 11.64
CA LEU A 946 -8.48 18.95 12.23
C LEU A 946 -8.23 20.00 13.33
N CYS A 947 -7.03 20.02 13.91
CA CYS A 947 -6.58 21.03 14.86
C CYS A 947 -6.51 22.45 14.25
N ASP A 948 -6.38 22.55 12.93
CA ASP A 948 -6.34 23.83 12.20
C ASP A 948 -7.74 24.31 11.77
N MET A 949 -8.81 23.54 12.06
CA MET A 949 -10.18 23.97 11.80
C MET A 949 -10.67 24.89 12.93
N GLY A 950 -10.61 26.20 12.69
CA GLY A 950 -11.07 27.25 13.60
C GLY A 950 -11.39 28.56 12.90
#